data_AF-B4M9S2-F1
#
_entry.id   AF-B4M9S2-F1
#
_cell.length_a   1.000
_cell.length_b   1.000
_cell.length_c   1.000
_cell.angle_alpha   90.00
_cell.angle_beta   90.00
_cell.angle_gamma   90.00
#
_symmetry.space_group_name_H-M   'P 1'
#
loop_
_entity.id
_entity.type
_entity.pdbx_description
1 polymer ?
#
loop_
_entity_poly.entity_id
_entity_poly.type
_entity_poly.pdbx_seq_one_letter_code
_entity_poly.pdbx_strand_id
1 'polypeptide(L)'
;MSAVATTKTTERQHNFMNSYYSRRNSMRVLTAQLLLVIGLLLFECSVSEASDLRAVNGSRASTYCLYQEQNSTHQKEQGAVWFDAQDNCLVYTCAAGVGNEPQAHIVLTQIDCNEFYCDVGTELRKTSGSCCGECVRTHCQHNNTLYAVGESWHNDADCTLLECVRRDNGEIAINSYQRSCPPIDPSCPPERIYRNSCCFVCRPLASPRIEQLADIEQTQDMWTAEWYRQHPCVRDCQVDAAPMTCHYTFVVEWYQTFSKACFDCPLNLTDCSRPHCIMGDGLERSITVVNRMMPGPAIEVCEGDQIVVDVKNNLLGESTTIHWHGLHQKKTPYMDGVPHITQCPISPHATFRYSFPADNPGTHFWHSHTGMQRGDGVFGSLIIRRPKNSEPHGGLYDFDLSEHVLVVQDWIHDTGASIFAYHHHSRGDNKPHNILINGRGRYYNRIWADMKRQHRMAAEAAPTAAPAEAPKMTKLTPTNLNLTAASSRDPVQPASKSPSAAPTPPSLVKLLSNEARQSNSSKANGSGSLPDPVVHSRQRRGNLQEIPLEQIPHQVYHVRRGFRYRFRIVNAEYLNCPIEVSVDNHTLTAINSDGYDIEAMEVGSIVTYSGERFDFVLNANQEVGNYWLRLKGLMDCSERFTSAFQVAILRYEGAVENEPSAELGYAHNATGIQLNVMNRGPGYTDTKTVAEMRALPIYDKVSGIDDDTLKPEADYKFYVYYDFYRKDNPEFHHSDYYGMDTNVTKENILYTPQLNHISLKFPAVALLPQRHQLTDELFCNETTLAQQGIDCREQFCKCHHVLQVPLNAVVELIIVDEGFTFYANHPFHLHGNAFRVVGLERLGENVTIEMIKQLDQFKLLKRNLINPPVKDTVTVPDGGYTIIRFEAYNPGYWLFHCHIEFHAEIGMALVIKVGDDDKMVPVPRNFPTCGDYVPDSRTNLETSPPIDIPGSPTTSAPPTRDTSTRNLATGLPFIILMLTMLQLVSMR
;
A
#
# COMPACT_ATOMS: atom_id res chain seq x y z
N MET A 1 -9.32 47.54 -0.67
CA MET A 1 -9.62 48.93 -1.08
C MET A 1 -9.36 49.07 -2.57
N SER A 2 -10.04 50.01 -3.26
CA SER A 2 -9.75 50.68 -4.56
C SER A 2 -8.94 49.95 -5.65
N ALA A 3 -9.33 49.91 -6.94
CA ALA A 3 -10.41 50.55 -7.70
C ALA A 3 -10.84 49.58 -8.84
N VAL A 4 -12.11 49.40 -9.24
CA VAL A 4 -13.10 50.36 -9.80
C VAL A 4 -12.74 50.87 -11.21
N ALA A 5 -13.26 50.21 -12.24
CA ALA A 5 -13.73 50.81 -13.50
C ALA A 5 -14.58 49.84 -14.36
N THR A 6 -15.88 50.12 -14.46
CA THR A 6 -16.84 49.85 -15.58
C THR A 6 -16.33 49.02 -16.79
N THR A 7 -16.94 47.88 -17.16
CA THR A 7 -18.22 47.74 -17.93
C THR A 7 -18.32 48.69 -19.15
N LYS A 8 -18.81 48.33 -20.34
CA LYS A 8 -20.11 47.68 -20.62
C LYS A 8 -20.29 47.54 -22.16
N THR A 9 -20.86 46.43 -22.67
CA THR A 9 -21.74 46.35 -23.90
C THR A 9 -21.20 46.88 -25.26
N THR A 10 -21.68 46.54 -26.46
CA THR A 10 -22.78 45.68 -26.98
C THR A 10 -22.44 45.28 -28.43
N GLU A 11 -23.26 44.42 -29.05
CA GLU A 11 -23.53 44.32 -30.51
C GLU A 11 -22.42 44.68 -31.54
N ARG A 12 -22.24 43.83 -32.56
CA ARG A 12 -22.90 44.04 -33.87
C ARG A 12 -22.46 43.05 -34.97
N GLN A 13 -23.47 42.66 -35.75
CA GLN A 13 -23.44 42.46 -37.20
C GLN A 13 -22.62 41.25 -37.74
N HIS A 14 -23.07 40.54 -38.79
CA HIS A 14 -23.24 40.99 -40.19
C HIS A 14 -21.90 41.54 -40.75
N ASN A 15 -21.47 41.22 -41.97
CA ASN A 15 -21.90 40.27 -42.99
C ASN A 15 -20.84 40.39 -44.12
N PHE A 16 -20.79 39.46 -45.09
CA PHE A 16 -20.14 39.71 -46.39
C PHE A 16 -18.59 39.92 -46.33
N MET A 17 -17.80 39.74 -47.40
CA MET A 17 -17.97 38.97 -48.63
C MET A 17 -16.58 38.71 -49.25
N ASN A 18 -16.55 37.95 -50.35
CA ASN A 18 -15.59 38.06 -51.46
C ASN A 18 -14.16 37.50 -51.22
N SER A 19 -13.48 36.98 -52.25
CA SER A 19 -13.86 36.92 -53.69
C SER A 19 -13.16 35.77 -54.42
N TYR A 20 -13.96 34.92 -55.11
CA TYR A 20 -13.79 34.33 -56.47
C TYR A 20 -12.42 33.68 -56.88
N TYR A 21 -12.27 32.76 -57.84
CA TYR A 21 -13.11 32.07 -58.85
C TYR A 21 -12.33 30.77 -59.29
N SER A 22 -12.74 29.85 -60.19
CA SER A 22 -13.91 29.78 -61.09
C SER A 22 -14.32 28.33 -61.46
N ARG A 23 -15.63 28.09 -61.47
CA ARG A 23 -16.44 27.47 -62.56
C ARG A 23 -15.88 26.26 -63.34
N ARG A 24 -16.53 25.08 -63.22
CA ARG A 24 -17.56 24.50 -64.15
C ARG A 24 -16.96 23.63 -65.30
N ASN A 25 -17.66 22.69 -65.95
CA ASN A 25 -19.12 22.46 -65.98
C ASN A 25 -19.54 20.99 -66.26
N SER A 26 -20.77 20.66 -65.81
CA SER A 26 -21.76 19.68 -66.34
C SER A 26 -21.89 18.34 -65.56
N MET A 27 -23.05 17.67 -65.47
CA MET A 27 -24.37 17.87 -66.13
C MET A 27 -25.56 17.22 -65.36
N ARG A 28 -26.74 17.87 -65.33
CA ARG A 28 -28.14 17.39 -65.03
C ARG A 28 -28.41 16.61 -63.70
N VAL A 29 -29.40 16.86 -62.82
CA VAL A 29 -30.73 17.55 -62.78
C VAL A 29 -31.96 16.61 -62.92
N LEU A 30 -32.98 16.91 -62.10
CA LEU A 30 -34.32 16.30 -61.84
C LEU A 30 -34.37 15.26 -60.71
N THR A 31 -35.29 15.27 -59.73
CA THR A 31 -36.21 16.27 -59.09
C THR A 31 -36.69 15.60 -57.77
N ALA A 32 -36.66 16.12 -56.54
CA ALA A 32 -36.99 17.44 -55.94
C ALA A 32 -38.49 17.66 -55.65
N GLN A 33 -38.80 18.17 -54.43
CA GLN A 33 -40.07 18.75 -53.92
C GLN A 33 -41.20 17.80 -53.41
N LEU A 34 -42.02 18.09 -52.37
CA LEU A 34 -41.94 19.08 -51.25
C LEU A 34 -43.06 18.89 -50.16
N LEU A 35 -42.79 19.24 -48.88
CA LEU A 35 -43.70 19.60 -47.74
C LEU A 35 -44.58 18.55 -46.97
N LEU A 36 -44.68 18.84 -45.65
CA LEU A 36 -45.73 18.58 -44.63
C LEU A 36 -46.06 17.15 -44.08
N VAL A 37 -45.66 16.96 -42.80
CA VAL A 37 -46.52 16.65 -41.62
C VAL A 37 -47.30 15.31 -41.54
N ILE A 38 -46.96 14.55 -40.49
CA ILE A 38 -47.69 13.44 -39.83
C ILE A 38 -47.97 12.19 -40.71
N GLY A 39 -47.31 11.07 -40.37
CA GLY A 39 -47.67 9.76 -40.88
C GLY A 39 -46.59 8.68 -40.76
N LEU A 40 -46.82 7.71 -39.87
CA LEU A 40 -46.74 6.26 -40.11
C LEU A 40 -45.76 5.70 -41.18
N LEU A 41 -44.89 4.77 -40.72
CA LEU A 41 -44.37 3.59 -41.47
C LEU A 41 -43.38 3.90 -42.62
N LEU A 42 -42.47 3.00 -43.03
CA LEU A 42 -41.95 1.74 -42.48
C LEU A 42 -40.51 1.54 -43.01
N PHE A 43 -39.69 0.76 -42.31
CA PHE A 43 -38.55 0.07 -42.92
C PHE A 43 -38.80 -1.43 -42.74
N GLU A 44 -38.99 -2.16 -43.84
CA GLU A 44 -39.32 -3.58 -43.76
C GLU A 44 -38.07 -4.41 -43.45
N CYS A 45 -37.96 -4.86 -42.21
CA CYS A 45 -37.55 -6.21 -41.92
C CYS A 45 -38.75 -6.92 -41.30
N SER A 46 -39.02 -8.15 -41.73
CA SER A 46 -40.24 -8.88 -41.39
C SER A 46 -40.28 -9.22 -39.90
N VAL A 47 -41.02 -8.43 -39.13
CA VAL A 47 -41.56 -8.87 -37.84
C VAL A 47 -42.52 -10.02 -38.17
N SER A 48 -42.13 -11.26 -37.85
CA SER A 48 -43.09 -12.35 -37.75
C SER A 48 -44.10 -11.98 -36.68
N GLU A 49 -45.40 -12.07 -36.99
CA GLU A 49 -46.46 -11.78 -36.04
C GLU A 49 -46.26 -12.60 -34.76
N ALA A 50 -45.98 -11.93 -33.65
CA ALA A 50 -45.99 -12.57 -32.34
C ALA A 50 -47.41 -13.11 -32.12
N SER A 51 -47.55 -14.43 -32.03
CA SER A 51 -48.86 -15.09 -32.00
C SER A 51 -49.63 -14.68 -30.74
N ASP A 52 -50.63 -13.83 -30.93
CA ASP A 52 -51.32 -13.06 -29.89
C ASP A 52 -52.16 -13.97 -28.97
N LEU A 53 -51.53 -14.45 -27.89
CA LEU A 53 -52.11 -15.37 -26.89
C LEU A 53 -53.22 -14.70 -26.07
N ARG A 54 -54.44 -14.68 -26.63
CA ARG A 54 -55.64 -14.13 -25.98
C ARG A 54 -56.36 -15.18 -25.16
N ALA A 55 -56.45 -14.97 -23.84
CA ALA A 55 -57.36 -15.70 -22.97
C ALA A 55 -58.81 -15.40 -23.35
N VAL A 56 -59.60 -16.44 -23.64
CA VAL A 56 -61.01 -16.30 -24.02
C VAL A 56 -61.89 -16.54 -22.79
N ASN A 57 -62.51 -15.47 -22.26
CA ASN A 57 -63.36 -15.56 -21.08
C ASN A 57 -64.55 -16.53 -21.28
N GLY A 58 -64.59 -17.58 -20.46
CA GLY A 58 -65.71 -18.50 -20.38
C GLY A 58 -66.95 -17.86 -19.75
N SER A 59 -68.10 -18.51 -19.90
CA SER A 59 -69.30 -18.17 -19.14
C SER A 59 -69.08 -18.40 -17.64
N ARG A 60 -69.70 -17.55 -16.80
CA ARG A 60 -69.55 -17.58 -15.33
C ARG A 60 -69.60 -19.01 -14.77
N ALA A 61 -68.55 -19.40 -14.04
CA ALA A 61 -68.29 -20.72 -13.45
C ALA A 61 -67.73 -21.82 -14.39
N SER A 62 -66.75 -21.51 -15.24
CA SER A 62 -65.90 -22.49 -15.93
C SER A 62 -64.75 -23.00 -15.05
N THR A 63 -64.63 -24.33 -14.93
CA THR A 63 -63.57 -25.05 -14.16
C THR A 63 -62.38 -25.48 -15.03
N TYR A 64 -62.14 -24.76 -16.12
CA TYR A 64 -61.16 -25.07 -17.15
C TYR A 64 -60.72 -23.78 -17.84
N CYS A 65 -59.53 -23.82 -18.42
CA CYS A 65 -58.93 -22.73 -19.19
C CYS A 65 -59.06 -23.00 -20.69
N LEU A 66 -59.19 -21.93 -21.48
CA LEU A 66 -59.15 -21.95 -22.94
C LEU A 66 -57.95 -21.12 -23.41
N TYR A 67 -57.10 -21.70 -24.24
CA TYR A 67 -56.00 -20.99 -24.93
C TYR A 67 -56.05 -21.23 -26.43
N GLN A 68 -55.47 -20.31 -27.21
CA GLN A 68 -55.36 -20.46 -28.66
C GLN A 68 -53.91 -20.69 -29.07
N GLU A 69 -53.70 -21.66 -29.94
CA GLU A 69 -52.39 -22.09 -30.42
C GLU A 69 -52.51 -22.38 -31.92
N GLN A 70 -51.75 -21.66 -32.74
CA GLN A 70 -51.74 -21.80 -34.20
C GLN A 70 -53.15 -21.84 -34.84
N ASN A 71 -54.03 -20.91 -34.44
CA ASN A 71 -55.45 -20.82 -34.84
C ASN A 71 -56.38 -21.99 -34.41
N SER A 72 -55.92 -22.86 -33.53
CA SER A 72 -56.75 -23.88 -32.87
C SER A 72 -56.99 -23.53 -31.39
N THR A 73 -58.22 -23.69 -30.90
CA THR A 73 -58.58 -23.39 -29.50
C THR A 73 -58.58 -24.69 -28.69
N HIS A 74 -57.77 -24.72 -27.63
CA HIS A 74 -57.56 -25.90 -26.79
C HIS A 74 -58.10 -25.67 -25.38
N GLN A 75 -58.68 -26.73 -24.81
CA GLN A 75 -59.21 -26.74 -23.45
C GLN A 75 -58.27 -27.50 -22.52
N LYS A 76 -57.96 -26.92 -21.36
CA LYS A 76 -57.11 -27.50 -20.31
C LYS A 76 -57.86 -27.46 -18.98
N GLU A 77 -57.91 -28.58 -18.28
CA GLU A 77 -58.58 -28.66 -16.97
C GLU A 77 -57.78 -27.94 -15.88
N GLN A 78 -58.45 -27.53 -14.81
CA GLN A 78 -57.82 -26.86 -13.67
C GLN A 78 -56.76 -27.77 -13.02
N GLY A 79 -55.54 -27.24 -12.84
CA GLY A 79 -54.35 -27.99 -12.40
C GLY A 79 -53.52 -28.57 -13.54
N ALA A 80 -53.97 -28.50 -14.81
CA ALA A 80 -53.14 -28.90 -15.95
C ALA A 80 -51.99 -27.91 -16.17
N VAL A 81 -50.80 -28.47 -16.42
CA VAL A 81 -49.55 -27.74 -16.72
C VAL A 81 -49.08 -28.13 -18.12
N TRP A 82 -48.60 -27.18 -18.91
CA TRP A 82 -47.98 -27.42 -20.22
C TRP A 82 -46.93 -26.36 -20.54
N PHE A 83 -45.99 -26.69 -21.43
CA PHE A 83 -44.97 -25.76 -21.93
C PHE A 83 -45.50 -24.99 -23.14
N ASP A 84 -44.93 -23.82 -23.41
CA ASP A 84 -45.10 -23.17 -24.72
C ASP A 84 -44.43 -24.01 -25.83
N ALA A 85 -45.01 -23.97 -27.04
CA ALA A 85 -44.50 -24.74 -28.19
C ALA A 85 -43.33 -24.08 -28.94
N GLN A 86 -42.93 -22.87 -28.54
CA GLN A 86 -41.86 -22.06 -29.13
C GLN A 86 -40.75 -21.76 -28.11
N ASP A 87 -41.08 -21.59 -26.82
CA ASP A 87 -40.12 -21.46 -25.72
C ASP A 87 -40.36 -22.45 -24.57
N ASN A 88 -39.55 -23.52 -24.52
CA ASN A 88 -39.61 -24.55 -23.48
C ASN A 88 -39.26 -24.04 -22.06
N CYS A 89 -38.82 -22.79 -21.89
CA CYS A 89 -38.69 -22.14 -20.58
C CYS A 89 -39.97 -21.48 -20.05
N LEU A 90 -41.03 -21.38 -20.88
CA LEU A 90 -42.31 -20.83 -20.49
C LEU A 90 -43.32 -21.95 -20.17
N VAL A 91 -43.83 -21.93 -18.94
CA VAL A 91 -44.78 -22.93 -18.41
C VAL A 91 -46.12 -22.27 -18.14
N TYR A 92 -47.16 -22.77 -18.79
CA TYR A 92 -48.54 -22.39 -18.55
C TYR A 92 -49.20 -23.37 -17.57
N THR A 93 -49.86 -22.83 -16.55
CA THR A 93 -50.68 -23.61 -15.60
C THR A 93 -52.10 -23.07 -15.59
N CYS A 94 -53.10 -23.95 -15.71
CA CYS A 94 -54.50 -23.57 -15.51
C CYS A 94 -54.81 -23.50 -14.00
N ALA A 95 -54.68 -22.31 -13.41
CA ALA A 95 -54.81 -22.10 -11.98
C ALA A 95 -56.28 -21.95 -11.53
N ALA A 96 -56.52 -22.21 -10.25
CA ALA A 96 -57.79 -21.93 -9.60
C ALA A 96 -57.97 -20.41 -9.40
N GLY A 97 -59.19 -19.90 -9.62
CA GLY A 97 -59.55 -18.56 -9.16
C GLY A 97 -59.66 -18.50 -7.64
N VAL A 98 -59.01 -17.52 -7.00
CA VAL A 98 -58.98 -17.35 -5.54
C VAL A 98 -59.34 -15.91 -5.18
N GLY A 99 -60.28 -15.75 -4.24
CA GLY A 99 -60.77 -14.43 -3.83
C GLY A 99 -61.85 -13.89 -4.77
N ASN A 100 -61.75 -12.62 -5.17
CA ASN A 100 -62.81 -11.90 -5.90
C ASN A 100 -62.96 -12.30 -7.38
N GLU A 101 -62.05 -13.11 -7.94
CA GLU A 101 -62.15 -13.65 -9.30
C GLU A 101 -62.34 -15.19 -9.26
N PRO A 102 -63.60 -15.69 -9.27
CA PRO A 102 -63.92 -17.10 -9.10
C PRO A 102 -63.86 -17.89 -10.42
N GLN A 103 -62.88 -17.62 -11.27
CA GLN A 103 -62.73 -18.24 -12.59
C GLN A 103 -61.33 -18.86 -12.75
N ALA A 104 -61.26 -20.05 -13.37
CA ALA A 104 -59.99 -20.66 -13.72
C ALA A 104 -59.29 -19.81 -14.79
N HIS A 105 -58.00 -19.53 -14.60
CA HIS A 105 -57.22 -18.63 -15.45
C HIS A 105 -55.82 -19.21 -15.70
N ILE A 106 -55.18 -18.77 -16.77
CA ILE A 106 -53.85 -19.25 -17.15
C ILE A 106 -52.79 -18.39 -16.46
N VAL A 107 -51.98 -19.02 -15.62
CA VAL A 107 -50.77 -18.43 -15.06
C VAL A 107 -49.59 -18.84 -15.93
N LEU A 108 -48.85 -17.85 -16.44
CA LEU A 108 -47.54 -18.06 -17.05
C LEU A 108 -46.48 -18.03 -15.95
N THR A 109 -45.59 -19.01 -15.94
CA THR A 109 -44.41 -19.09 -15.08
C THR A 109 -43.19 -19.30 -15.97
N GLN A 110 -42.23 -18.39 -15.91
CA GLN A 110 -40.93 -18.56 -16.56
C GLN A 110 -40.03 -19.39 -15.63
N ILE A 111 -39.36 -20.40 -16.16
CA ILE A 111 -38.36 -21.17 -15.42
C ILE A 111 -37.09 -20.32 -15.31
N ASP A 112 -36.68 -20.01 -14.09
CA ASP A 112 -35.33 -19.49 -13.83
C ASP A 112 -34.36 -20.66 -13.60
N CYS A 113 -33.25 -20.69 -14.34
CA CYS A 113 -32.19 -21.69 -14.21
C CYS A 113 -31.06 -21.25 -13.26
N ASN A 114 -31.13 -20.06 -12.65
CA ASN A 114 -30.07 -19.52 -11.77
C ASN A 114 -29.82 -20.37 -10.50
N GLU A 115 -30.76 -21.23 -10.10
CA GLU A 115 -30.59 -22.17 -8.97
C GLU A 115 -29.96 -23.53 -9.38
N PHE A 116 -29.78 -23.80 -10.69
CA PHE A 116 -29.20 -25.07 -11.17
C PHE A 116 -27.65 -25.06 -11.12
N TYR A 117 -27.11 -25.35 -9.94
CA TYR A 117 -25.69 -25.64 -9.76
C TYR A 117 -25.36 -27.08 -10.17
N CYS A 118 -24.25 -27.24 -10.90
CA CYS A 118 -23.72 -28.55 -11.28
C CYS A 118 -22.67 -29.06 -10.28
N ASP A 119 -22.57 -30.39 -10.11
CA ASP A 119 -21.60 -31.02 -9.22
C ASP A 119 -20.13 -30.70 -9.61
N VAL A 120 -19.27 -30.63 -8.61
CA VAL A 120 -17.84 -30.29 -8.74
C VAL A 120 -17.14 -31.21 -9.75
N GLY A 121 -16.70 -30.64 -10.88
CA GLY A 121 -16.10 -31.36 -12.01
C GLY A 121 -17.03 -31.60 -13.21
N THR A 122 -18.23 -31.01 -13.19
CA THR A 122 -19.22 -31.05 -14.27
C THR A 122 -19.63 -29.63 -14.72
N GLU A 123 -19.98 -29.46 -15.99
CA GLU A 123 -20.38 -28.18 -16.59
C GLU A 123 -21.81 -28.26 -17.15
N LEU A 124 -22.60 -27.20 -16.92
CA LEU A 124 -23.94 -27.07 -17.48
C LEU A 124 -23.88 -26.83 -19.00
N ARG A 125 -24.34 -27.81 -19.80
CA ARG A 125 -24.42 -27.69 -21.26
C ARG A 125 -25.88 -27.67 -21.71
N LYS A 126 -26.27 -26.63 -22.47
CA LYS A 126 -27.63 -26.52 -23.00
C LYS A 126 -27.88 -27.54 -24.12
N THR A 127 -28.78 -28.49 -23.87
CA THR A 127 -29.23 -29.50 -24.83
C THR A 127 -30.42 -28.95 -25.63
N SER A 128 -30.42 -29.11 -26.96
CA SER A 128 -31.50 -28.59 -27.82
C SER A 128 -32.85 -29.23 -27.47
N GLY A 129 -33.74 -28.43 -26.87
CA GLY A 129 -35.07 -28.86 -26.42
C GLY A 129 -35.26 -28.89 -24.89
N SER A 130 -34.22 -28.62 -24.09
CA SER A 130 -34.34 -28.37 -22.65
C SER A 130 -34.19 -26.89 -22.32
N CYS A 131 -34.90 -26.41 -21.29
CA CYS A 131 -34.76 -25.02 -20.80
C CYS A 131 -33.43 -24.81 -20.06
N CYS A 132 -33.25 -25.53 -18.95
CA CYS A 132 -31.98 -25.62 -18.24
C CYS A 132 -31.14 -26.76 -18.84
N GLY A 133 -29.82 -26.60 -18.87
CA GLY A 133 -28.91 -27.58 -19.47
C GLY A 133 -28.75 -28.87 -18.65
N GLU A 134 -28.02 -29.83 -19.21
CA GLU A 134 -27.58 -31.02 -18.49
C GLU A 134 -26.16 -30.80 -17.96
N CYS A 135 -25.89 -31.24 -16.72
CA CYS A 135 -24.55 -31.19 -16.13
C CYS A 135 -23.68 -32.31 -16.72
N VAL A 136 -22.84 -31.97 -17.70
CA VAL A 136 -21.94 -32.90 -18.37
C VAL A 136 -20.61 -32.94 -17.63
N ARG A 137 -20.13 -34.14 -17.27
CA ARG A 137 -18.80 -34.28 -16.65
C ARG A 137 -17.71 -33.79 -17.61
N THR A 138 -16.84 -32.90 -17.13
CA THR A 138 -15.70 -32.38 -17.90
C THR A 138 -14.34 -32.69 -17.29
N HIS A 139 -14.31 -33.08 -16.01
CA HIS A 139 -13.10 -33.40 -15.27
C HIS A 139 -13.17 -34.78 -14.61
N CYS A 140 -12.00 -35.43 -14.47
CA CYS A 140 -11.84 -36.54 -13.55
C CYS A 140 -11.75 -36.01 -12.12
N GLN A 141 -12.21 -36.79 -11.15
CA GLN A 141 -12.10 -36.46 -9.73
C GLN A 141 -11.36 -37.58 -9.01
N HIS A 142 -10.33 -37.25 -8.25
CA HIS A 142 -9.52 -38.21 -7.52
C HIS A 142 -8.98 -37.55 -6.24
N ASN A 143 -9.26 -38.15 -5.08
CA ASN A 143 -8.89 -37.62 -3.75
C ASN A 143 -9.26 -36.13 -3.55
N ASN A 144 -10.50 -35.77 -3.90
CA ASN A 144 -11.06 -34.41 -3.93
C ASN A 144 -10.41 -33.40 -4.91
N THR A 145 -9.28 -33.72 -5.54
CA THR A 145 -8.72 -32.92 -6.63
C THR A 145 -9.46 -33.20 -7.95
N LEU A 146 -9.64 -32.15 -8.76
CA LEU A 146 -10.12 -32.26 -10.14
C LEU A 146 -8.94 -32.26 -11.10
N TYR A 147 -9.01 -33.12 -12.12
CA TYR A 147 -7.99 -33.25 -13.17
C TYR A 147 -8.64 -33.08 -14.55
N ALA A 148 -8.03 -32.27 -15.41
CA ALA A 148 -8.51 -31.97 -16.76
C ALA A 148 -8.22 -33.13 -17.74
N VAL A 149 -8.99 -33.25 -18.82
CA VAL A 149 -8.74 -34.30 -19.83
C VAL A 149 -7.41 -34.05 -20.54
N GLY A 150 -6.52 -35.05 -20.51
CA GLY A 150 -5.12 -34.95 -20.95
C GLY A 150 -4.14 -34.61 -19.83
N GLU A 151 -4.61 -34.32 -18.62
CA GLU A 151 -3.78 -34.16 -17.43
C GLU A 151 -3.40 -35.54 -16.86
N SER A 152 -2.17 -35.67 -16.38
CA SER A 152 -1.67 -36.89 -15.76
C SER A 152 -0.89 -36.62 -14.48
N TRP A 153 -1.09 -37.47 -13.49
CA TRP A 153 -0.49 -37.37 -12.15
C TRP A 153 0.03 -38.74 -11.69
N HIS A 154 0.90 -38.74 -10.70
CA HIS A 154 1.67 -39.93 -10.30
C HIS A 154 1.23 -40.44 -8.93
N ASN A 155 1.14 -41.77 -8.78
CA ASN A 155 1.05 -42.41 -7.47
C ASN A 155 2.40 -43.04 -7.11
N ASP A 156 3.19 -42.32 -6.30
CA ASP A 156 4.53 -42.77 -5.86
C ASP A 156 4.50 -43.99 -4.92
N ALA A 157 3.32 -44.37 -4.39
CA ALA A 157 3.18 -45.58 -3.60
C ALA A 157 3.33 -46.84 -4.47
N ASP A 158 2.51 -46.96 -5.53
CA ASP A 158 2.37 -48.17 -6.35
C ASP A 158 3.03 -48.10 -7.75
N CYS A 159 3.61 -46.95 -8.11
CA CYS A 159 4.25 -46.71 -9.40
C CYS A 159 3.30 -46.65 -10.61
N THR A 160 2.05 -46.25 -10.39
CA THR A 160 1.11 -45.94 -11.47
C THR A 160 1.18 -44.48 -11.92
N LEU A 161 1.13 -44.27 -13.23
CA LEU A 161 0.76 -43.00 -13.85
C LEU A 161 -0.76 -43.04 -14.05
N LEU A 162 -1.46 -42.06 -13.49
CA LEU A 162 -2.89 -41.85 -13.67
C LEU A 162 -3.09 -40.73 -14.69
N GLU A 163 -4.00 -40.92 -15.63
CA GLU A 163 -4.32 -39.96 -16.69
C GLU A 163 -5.83 -39.79 -16.80
N CYS A 164 -6.31 -38.56 -16.87
CA CYS A 164 -7.71 -38.30 -17.15
C CYS A 164 -7.96 -38.34 -18.66
N VAL A 165 -8.69 -39.34 -19.14
CA VAL A 165 -8.96 -39.53 -20.57
C VAL A 165 -10.44 -39.38 -20.89
N ARG A 166 -10.74 -38.93 -22.12
CA ARG A 166 -12.07 -39.07 -22.72
C ARG A 166 -12.07 -40.29 -23.63
N ARG A 167 -12.98 -41.23 -23.37
CA ARG A 167 -13.17 -42.46 -24.15
C ARG A 167 -14.04 -42.19 -25.38
N ASP A 168 -14.04 -43.14 -26.33
CA ASP A 168 -14.74 -43.01 -27.62
C ASP A 168 -16.27 -42.86 -27.49
N ASN A 169 -16.85 -43.27 -26.35
CA ASN A 169 -18.26 -43.06 -25.99
C ASN A 169 -18.54 -41.65 -25.41
N GLY A 170 -17.53 -40.77 -25.32
CA GLY A 170 -17.61 -39.44 -24.71
C GLY A 170 -17.42 -39.41 -23.19
N GLU A 171 -17.35 -40.57 -22.53
CA GLU A 171 -17.19 -40.71 -21.09
C GLU A 171 -15.79 -40.26 -20.64
N ILE A 172 -15.71 -39.54 -19.52
CA ILE A 172 -14.45 -39.08 -18.92
C ILE A 172 -14.11 -40.00 -17.75
N ALA A 173 -12.95 -40.65 -17.84
CA ALA A 173 -12.53 -41.71 -16.93
C ALA A 173 -11.02 -41.63 -16.66
N ILE A 174 -10.59 -42.22 -15.54
CA ILE A 174 -9.18 -42.29 -15.18
C ILE A 174 -8.60 -43.58 -15.76
N ASN A 175 -7.55 -43.46 -16.58
CA ASN A 175 -6.70 -44.58 -16.97
C ASN A 175 -5.53 -44.70 -15.98
N SER A 176 -5.05 -45.93 -15.76
CA SER A 176 -3.90 -46.23 -14.92
C SER A 176 -2.86 -47.05 -15.71
N TYR A 177 -1.66 -46.51 -15.86
CA TYR A 177 -0.54 -47.17 -16.54
C TYR A 177 0.53 -47.53 -15.52
N GLN A 178 0.93 -48.80 -15.46
CA GLN A 178 1.99 -49.25 -14.55
C GLN A 178 3.37 -48.90 -15.13
N ARG A 179 4.17 -48.11 -14.41
CA ARG A 179 5.45 -47.59 -14.90
C ARG A 179 6.54 -48.65 -14.85
N SER A 180 7.20 -48.91 -15.98
CA SER A 180 8.39 -49.75 -16.05
C SER A 180 9.63 -48.98 -15.59
N CYS A 181 10.24 -49.41 -14.48
CA CYS A 181 11.48 -48.81 -13.99
C CYS A 181 12.70 -49.24 -14.85
N PRO A 182 13.70 -48.36 -15.06
CA PRO A 182 14.97 -48.75 -15.68
C PRO A 182 15.72 -49.81 -14.84
N PRO A 183 16.52 -50.68 -15.47
CA PRO A 183 17.41 -51.58 -14.73
C PRO A 183 18.52 -50.80 -14.02
N ILE A 184 18.85 -51.19 -12.79
CA ILE A 184 19.94 -50.60 -12.01
C ILE A 184 21.29 -51.07 -12.57
N ASP A 185 22.28 -50.18 -12.61
CA ASP A 185 23.65 -50.51 -12.98
C ASP A 185 24.24 -51.58 -12.02
N PRO A 186 24.71 -52.75 -12.50
CA PRO A 186 25.29 -53.80 -11.66
C PRO A 186 26.52 -53.40 -10.85
N SER A 187 27.17 -52.27 -11.17
CA SER A 187 28.31 -51.72 -10.42
C SER A 187 27.91 -50.82 -9.25
N CYS A 188 26.62 -50.52 -9.06
CA CYS A 188 26.15 -49.71 -7.94
C CYS A 188 26.31 -50.44 -6.59
N PRO A 189 27.01 -49.87 -5.59
CA PRO A 189 27.04 -50.43 -4.24
C PRO A 189 25.61 -50.47 -3.65
N PRO A 190 25.22 -51.52 -2.89
CA PRO A 190 23.88 -51.61 -2.30
C PRO A 190 23.50 -50.38 -1.46
N GLU A 191 24.50 -49.82 -0.77
CA GLU A 191 24.42 -48.61 0.07
C GLU A 191 24.07 -47.32 -0.70
N ARG A 192 24.13 -47.35 -2.04
CA ARG A 192 23.80 -46.21 -2.92
C ARG A 192 22.54 -46.44 -3.76
N ILE A 193 21.88 -47.57 -3.61
CA ILE A 193 20.58 -47.84 -4.22
C ILE A 193 19.51 -47.27 -3.30
N TYR A 194 18.83 -46.21 -3.75
CA TYR A 194 17.73 -45.59 -3.01
C TYR A 194 16.47 -45.48 -3.88
N ARG A 195 15.30 -45.38 -3.24
CA ARG A 195 14.03 -45.18 -3.94
C ARG A 195 13.90 -43.69 -4.29
N ASN A 196 13.75 -43.39 -5.57
CA ASN A 196 13.43 -42.05 -6.07
C ASN A 196 12.05 -42.12 -6.74
N SER A 197 11.08 -41.37 -6.23
CA SER A 197 9.66 -41.65 -6.48
C SER A 197 9.37 -43.13 -6.19
N CYS A 198 8.82 -43.88 -7.16
CA CYS A 198 8.53 -45.29 -7.01
C CYS A 198 9.67 -46.25 -7.45
N CYS A 199 10.68 -45.78 -8.19
CA CYS A 199 11.74 -46.61 -8.76
C CYS A 199 13.03 -46.59 -7.92
N PHE A 200 13.78 -47.69 -7.93
CA PHE A 200 15.13 -47.72 -7.35
C PHE A 200 16.16 -47.17 -8.34
N VAL A 201 17.03 -46.26 -7.87
CA VAL A 201 18.08 -45.63 -8.67
C VAL A 201 19.41 -45.63 -7.90
N CYS A 202 20.52 -45.66 -8.64
CA CYS A 202 21.84 -45.48 -8.05
C CYS A 202 22.11 -43.98 -7.83
N ARG A 203 22.52 -43.58 -6.62
CA ARG A 203 22.90 -42.18 -6.34
C ARG A 203 24.16 -41.80 -7.15
N PRO A 204 24.11 -40.78 -8.02
CA PRO A 204 25.31 -40.27 -8.69
C PRO A 204 26.34 -39.80 -7.66
N LEU A 205 27.63 -39.89 -8.00
CA LEU A 205 28.68 -39.24 -7.22
C LEU A 205 28.44 -37.73 -7.24
N ALA A 206 28.00 -37.18 -6.11
CA ALA A 206 27.76 -35.75 -5.98
C ALA A 206 29.06 -34.95 -6.16
N SER A 207 28.94 -33.76 -6.77
CA SER A 207 29.99 -32.75 -6.62
C SER A 207 30.11 -32.38 -5.13
N PRO A 208 31.31 -32.19 -4.53
CA PRO A 208 31.51 -32.09 -3.08
C PRO A 208 30.88 -30.88 -2.34
N ARG A 209 29.88 -30.23 -2.92
CA ARG A 209 29.17 -29.05 -2.38
C ARG A 209 27.72 -29.29 -1.98
N ILE A 210 27.14 -30.46 -2.28
CA ILE A 210 25.69 -30.70 -2.07
C ILE A 210 25.42 -31.70 -0.93
N GLU A 211 26.33 -32.61 -0.60
CA GLU A 211 26.09 -33.60 0.47
C GLU A 211 26.17 -33.02 1.91
N GLN A 212 26.49 -31.74 2.09
CA GLN A 212 26.29 -31.02 3.36
C GLN A 212 24.84 -30.53 3.58
N LEU A 213 23.95 -30.69 2.60
CA LEU A 213 22.54 -30.28 2.67
C LEU A 213 21.60 -31.45 3.05
N ALA A 214 22.10 -32.42 3.82
CA ALA A 214 21.32 -33.51 4.39
C ALA A 214 21.25 -33.44 5.93
N ASP A 215 22.26 -32.87 6.60
CA ASP A 215 22.27 -32.61 8.05
C ASP A 215 21.57 -31.27 8.41
N ILE A 216 20.43 -30.98 7.76
CA ILE A 216 19.67 -29.73 7.94
C ILE A 216 18.81 -29.76 9.23
N GLU A 217 19.47 -29.98 10.35
CA GLU A 217 19.11 -29.33 11.62
C GLU A 217 20.11 -28.22 11.98
N GLN A 218 21.20 -28.02 11.20
CA GLN A 218 22.27 -27.07 11.52
C GLN A 218 22.42 -25.86 10.56
N THR A 219 21.74 -25.81 9.41
CA THR A 219 21.79 -24.62 8.52
C THR A 219 20.70 -23.59 8.87
N GLN A 220 20.79 -22.96 10.04
CA GLN A 220 19.82 -21.97 10.55
C GLN A 220 19.79 -20.61 9.78
N ASP A 221 20.59 -20.46 8.71
CA ASP A 221 20.90 -19.15 8.11
C ASP A 221 20.27 -18.90 6.72
N MET A 222 19.44 -19.80 6.20
CA MET A 222 18.81 -19.68 4.86
C MET A 222 17.29 -19.45 4.89
N TRP A 223 16.90 -18.31 5.46
CA TRP A 223 15.54 -17.77 5.37
C TRP A 223 15.20 -17.40 3.91
N THR A 224 14.01 -17.80 3.43
CA THR A 224 13.55 -17.49 2.06
C THR A 224 12.03 -17.24 2.04
N ALA A 225 11.52 -16.55 1.02
CA ALA A 225 10.08 -16.35 0.85
C ALA A 225 9.32 -17.68 0.78
N GLU A 226 9.88 -18.70 0.11
CA GLU A 226 9.27 -20.03 0.03
C GLU A 226 9.22 -20.73 1.39
N TRP A 227 10.26 -20.59 2.21
CA TRP A 227 10.26 -21.13 3.58
C TRP A 227 9.17 -20.49 4.46
N TYR A 228 8.86 -19.21 4.27
CA TYR A 228 7.73 -18.58 4.95
C TYR A 228 6.37 -18.99 4.39
N ARG A 229 6.23 -19.23 3.07
CA ARG A 229 5.00 -19.80 2.48
C ARG A 229 4.73 -21.23 2.98
N GLN A 230 5.77 -22.00 3.29
CA GLN A 230 5.68 -23.35 3.84
C GLN A 230 5.70 -23.38 5.38
N HIS A 231 5.63 -22.23 6.06
CA HIS A 231 5.66 -22.17 7.53
C HIS A 231 4.40 -22.83 8.13
N PRO A 232 4.48 -23.65 9.19
CA PRO A 232 3.34 -24.47 9.67
C PRO A 232 2.06 -23.74 10.11
N CYS A 233 2.11 -22.42 10.30
CA CYS A 233 0.92 -21.60 10.58
C CYS A 233 0.24 -21.01 9.33
N VAL A 234 0.84 -21.13 8.14
CA VAL A 234 0.18 -20.83 6.86
C VAL A 234 -0.75 -22.00 6.53
N ARG A 235 -2.02 -21.88 6.91
CA ARG A 235 -2.99 -22.99 6.87
C ARG A 235 -4.43 -22.47 6.77
N ASP A 236 -5.32 -23.32 6.26
CA ASP A 236 -6.77 -23.08 6.34
C ASP A 236 -7.26 -23.16 7.78
N CYS A 237 -7.77 -22.06 8.31
CA CYS A 237 -8.35 -22.01 9.64
C CYS A 237 -9.64 -22.84 9.72
N GLN A 238 -9.74 -23.70 10.72
CA GLN A 238 -10.91 -24.54 10.98
C GLN A 238 -11.62 -24.08 12.26
N VAL A 239 -12.93 -24.23 12.30
CA VAL A 239 -13.73 -23.99 13.52
C VAL A 239 -13.30 -24.97 14.61
N ASP A 240 -13.23 -24.51 15.86
CA ASP A 240 -12.79 -25.25 17.05
C ASP A 240 -11.36 -25.85 16.97
N ALA A 241 -10.52 -25.37 16.04
CA ALA A 241 -9.11 -25.72 16.00
C ALA A 241 -8.36 -25.23 17.25
N ALA A 242 -7.49 -26.08 17.81
CA ALA A 242 -6.61 -25.67 18.89
C ALA A 242 -5.57 -24.63 18.40
N PRO A 243 -5.38 -23.49 19.09
CA PRO A 243 -4.37 -22.50 18.73
C PRO A 243 -2.95 -23.06 18.69
N MET A 244 -2.16 -22.58 17.74
CA MET A 244 -0.74 -22.89 17.56
C MET A 244 0.16 -21.78 18.12
N THR A 245 1.41 -22.12 18.43
CA THR A 245 2.46 -21.12 18.69
C THR A 245 3.33 -20.98 17.43
N CYS A 246 3.29 -19.81 16.81
CA CYS A 246 3.88 -19.54 15.51
C CYS A 246 5.21 -18.80 15.69
N HIS A 247 6.32 -19.49 15.46
CA HIS A 247 7.67 -19.02 15.73
C HIS A 247 8.37 -18.47 14.48
N TYR A 248 8.74 -17.19 14.52
CA TYR A 248 9.49 -16.50 13.47
C TYR A 248 10.82 -15.99 14.03
N THR A 249 11.84 -15.89 13.19
CA THR A 249 13.10 -15.19 13.48
C THR A 249 13.32 -14.13 12.42
N PHE A 250 13.52 -12.89 12.85
CA PHE A 250 13.78 -11.74 12.00
C PHE A 250 15.21 -11.26 12.24
N VAL A 251 16.04 -11.24 11.21
CA VAL A 251 17.38 -10.64 11.23
C VAL A 251 17.31 -9.32 10.47
N VAL A 252 17.41 -8.20 11.19
CA VAL A 252 17.43 -6.86 10.59
C VAL A 252 18.87 -6.55 10.18
N GLU A 253 19.15 -6.46 8.87
CA GLU A 253 20.50 -6.24 8.35
C GLU A 253 20.55 -5.22 7.21
N TRP A 254 21.70 -4.56 7.05
CA TRP A 254 22.03 -3.74 5.87
C TRP A 254 22.29 -4.64 4.66
N TYR A 255 21.68 -4.31 3.53
CA TYR A 255 21.76 -5.04 2.28
C TYR A 255 21.79 -4.08 1.06
N GLN A 256 21.69 -4.62 -0.16
CA GLN A 256 21.75 -3.84 -1.40
C GLN A 256 20.77 -4.40 -2.45
N THR A 257 20.09 -3.52 -3.19
CA THR A 257 19.41 -3.94 -4.44
C THR A 257 20.43 -4.35 -5.49
N PHE A 258 20.07 -5.31 -6.35
CA PHE A 258 20.98 -5.94 -7.32
C PHE A 258 22.28 -6.51 -6.70
N SER A 259 22.17 -6.95 -5.46
CA SER A 259 23.14 -7.81 -4.77
C SER A 259 23.58 -9.00 -5.64
N LYS A 260 24.76 -9.56 -5.33
CA LYS A 260 25.31 -10.79 -5.95
C LYS A 260 24.35 -12.00 -5.95
N ALA A 261 23.31 -11.99 -5.12
CA ALA A 261 22.24 -12.99 -5.15
C ALA A 261 21.46 -12.99 -6.48
N CYS A 262 21.31 -11.84 -7.12
CA CYS A 262 20.59 -11.67 -8.40
C CYS A 262 21.31 -12.24 -9.63
N PHE A 263 22.59 -12.60 -9.52
CA PHE A 263 23.40 -13.17 -10.61
C PHE A 263 23.32 -12.35 -11.91
N ASP A 264 22.71 -12.88 -12.98
CA ASP A 264 22.59 -12.23 -14.31
C ASP A 264 21.19 -11.58 -14.53
N CYS A 265 20.38 -11.39 -13.48
CA CYS A 265 19.14 -10.62 -13.56
C CYS A 265 19.43 -9.14 -13.93
N PRO A 266 18.62 -8.48 -14.81
CA PRO A 266 17.43 -8.98 -15.49
C PRO A 266 17.66 -9.69 -16.83
N LEU A 267 18.90 -9.79 -17.30
CA LEU A 267 19.24 -10.47 -18.58
C LEU A 267 18.84 -11.95 -18.57
N ASN A 268 18.83 -12.59 -17.40
CA ASN A 268 18.15 -13.86 -17.16
C ASN A 268 17.03 -13.69 -16.11
N LEU A 269 15.78 -13.69 -16.58
CA LEU A 269 14.59 -13.56 -15.72
C LEU A 269 14.48 -14.66 -14.65
N THR A 270 15.05 -15.85 -14.90
CA THR A 270 15.11 -16.95 -13.91
C THR A 270 15.88 -16.53 -12.65
N ASP A 271 16.92 -15.71 -12.82
CA ASP A 271 17.78 -15.29 -11.72
C ASP A 271 17.13 -14.18 -10.87
N CYS A 272 16.17 -13.44 -11.43
CA CYS A 272 15.33 -12.48 -10.72
C CYS A 272 14.33 -13.14 -9.72
N SER A 273 14.28 -14.47 -9.70
CA SER A 273 13.50 -15.27 -8.75
C SER A 273 14.38 -16.03 -7.74
N ARG A 274 15.69 -15.75 -7.70
CA ARG A 274 16.60 -16.34 -6.70
C ARG A 274 16.31 -15.83 -5.29
N PRO A 275 16.48 -16.68 -4.25
CA PRO A 275 16.54 -16.22 -2.86
C PRO A 275 17.51 -15.04 -2.68
N HIS A 276 17.09 -14.06 -1.88
CA HIS A 276 17.82 -12.82 -1.57
C HIS A 276 18.09 -11.89 -2.77
N CYS A 277 17.56 -12.16 -3.97
CA CYS A 277 17.56 -11.16 -5.04
C CYS A 277 16.46 -10.12 -4.81
N ILE A 278 16.87 -8.93 -4.36
CA ILE A 278 16.00 -7.74 -4.28
C ILE A 278 16.37 -6.81 -5.43
N MET A 279 15.39 -6.43 -6.24
CA MET A 279 15.59 -5.57 -7.41
C MET A 279 15.19 -4.11 -7.15
N GLY A 280 14.12 -3.87 -6.39
CA GLY A 280 13.47 -2.56 -6.40
C GLY A 280 12.97 -2.24 -7.81
N ASP A 281 13.43 -1.11 -8.37
CA ASP A 281 13.05 -0.63 -9.70
C ASP A 281 14.13 -0.74 -10.79
N GLY A 282 15.21 -1.48 -10.52
CA GLY A 282 16.34 -1.64 -11.44
C GLY A 282 17.59 -0.82 -11.10
N LEU A 283 17.55 0.02 -10.06
CA LEU A 283 18.71 0.81 -9.63
C LEU A 283 19.35 0.25 -8.35
N GLU A 284 20.69 0.22 -8.32
CA GLU A 284 21.50 -0.17 -7.15
C GLU A 284 21.43 0.90 -6.07
N ARG A 285 20.89 0.55 -4.89
CA ARG A 285 20.96 1.36 -3.65
C ARG A 285 21.15 0.47 -2.42
N SER A 286 21.70 1.05 -1.35
CA SER A 286 21.70 0.42 -0.03
C SER A 286 20.30 0.40 0.57
N ILE A 287 19.96 -0.67 1.26
CA ILE A 287 18.64 -0.91 1.87
C ILE A 287 18.79 -1.58 3.23
N THR A 288 17.78 -1.47 4.08
CA THR A 288 17.74 -2.12 5.40
C THR A 288 16.54 -3.05 5.43
N VAL A 289 16.77 -4.34 5.65
CA VAL A 289 15.77 -5.39 5.37
C VAL A 289 15.77 -6.48 6.43
N VAL A 290 14.65 -7.20 6.52
CA VAL A 290 14.55 -8.42 7.34
C VAL A 290 14.90 -9.63 6.49
N ASN A 291 15.84 -10.45 6.94
CA ASN A 291 16.20 -11.74 6.33
C ASN A 291 16.54 -11.67 4.83
N ARG A 292 17.03 -10.51 4.36
CA ARG A 292 17.34 -10.23 2.95
C ARG A 292 16.14 -10.41 2.02
N MET A 293 14.96 -10.01 2.50
CA MET A 293 13.70 -9.99 1.76
C MET A 293 13.12 -8.56 1.79
N MET A 294 12.54 -8.13 0.68
CA MET A 294 11.79 -6.86 0.56
C MET A 294 10.59 -7.09 -0.39
N PRO A 295 9.34 -7.08 0.10
CA PRO A 295 8.94 -7.04 1.51
C PRO A 295 9.57 -8.16 2.32
N GLY A 296 9.71 -7.94 3.63
CA GLY A 296 10.19 -8.93 4.58
C GLY A 296 9.23 -10.12 4.75
N PRO A 297 9.56 -11.06 5.66
CA PRO A 297 8.75 -12.25 5.92
C PRO A 297 7.27 -11.94 6.20
N ALA A 298 6.38 -12.58 5.44
CA ALA A 298 4.95 -12.60 5.76
C ALA A 298 4.72 -13.41 7.04
N ILE A 299 3.88 -12.88 7.94
CA ILE A 299 3.31 -13.62 9.06
C ILE A 299 1.87 -13.94 8.68
N GLU A 300 1.55 -15.23 8.54
CA GLU A 300 0.16 -15.68 8.41
C GLU A 300 -0.13 -16.73 9.48
N VAL A 301 -1.24 -16.52 10.19
CA VAL A 301 -1.72 -17.33 11.32
C VAL A 301 -3.25 -17.32 11.35
N CYS A 302 -3.86 -18.13 12.22
CA CYS A 302 -5.30 -18.03 12.52
C CYS A 302 -5.59 -17.16 13.74
N GLU A 303 -6.81 -16.65 13.82
CA GLU A 303 -7.34 -16.01 15.03
C GLU A 303 -7.11 -16.88 16.28
N GLY A 304 -6.57 -16.27 17.34
CA GLY A 304 -6.23 -16.95 18.59
C GLY A 304 -4.84 -17.61 18.65
N ASP A 305 -4.13 -17.79 17.53
CA ASP A 305 -2.75 -18.31 17.53
C ASP A 305 -1.79 -17.38 18.31
N GLN A 306 -0.76 -17.94 18.94
CA GLN A 306 0.28 -17.19 19.67
C GLN A 306 1.44 -16.88 18.72
N ILE A 307 1.56 -15.63 18.27
CA ILE A 307 2.70 -15.16 17.47
C ILE A 307 3.92 -14.97 18.39
N VAL A 308 5.08 -15.45 17.97
CA VAL A 308 6.37 -15.26 18.66
C VAL A 308 7.45 -14.90 17.64
N VAL A 309 8.08 -13.73 17.78
CA VAL A 309 9.11 -13.25 16.84
C VAL A 309 10.39 -12.89 17.58
N ASP A 310 11.48 -13.61 17.28
CA ASP A 310 12.83 -13.27 17.73
C ASP A 310 13.47 -12.27 16.75
N VAL A 311 13.50 -11.00 17.12
CA VAL A 311 14.10 -9.91 16.33
C VAL A 311 15.55 -9.72 16.76
N LYS A 312 16.48 -10.07 15.86
CA LYS A 312 17.93 -9.91 16.00
C LYS A 312 18.36 -8.65 15.24
N ASN A 313 18.94 -7.67 15.94
CA ASN A 313 19.47 -6.47 15.30
C ASN A 313 20.92 -6.70 14.85
N ASN A 314 21.14 -6.82 13.53
CA ASN A 314 22.48 -6.96 12.93
C ASN A 314 22.96 -5.66 12.23
N LEU A 315 22.33 -4.51 12.53
CA LEU A 315 22.78 -3.20 12.04
C LEU A 315 24.10 -2.78 12.70
N LEU A 316 24.86 -1.92 12.02
CA LEU A 316 26.25 -1.61 12.38
C LEU A 316 26.39 -0.63 13.57
N GLY A 317 25.31 0.05 13.94
CA GLY A 317 25.32 1.10 14.96
C GLY A 317 23.93 1.67 15.29
N GLU A 318 22.91 1.37 14.49
CA GLU A 318 21.53 1.78 14.72
C GLU A 318 20.78 0.81 15.63
N SER A 319 19.92 1.35 16.48
CA SER A 319 18.88 0.55 17.15
C SER A 319 17.69 0.30 16.21
N THR A 320 16.83 -0.65 16.56
CA THR A 320 15.60 -0.95 15.81
C THR A 320 14.49 -1.39 16.75
N THR A 321 13.26 -1.36 16.29
CA THR A 321 12.07 -1.93 16.94
C THR A 321 11.13 -2.46 15.85
N ILE A 322 10.20 -3.36 16.15
CA ILE A 322 9.18 -3.79 15.18
C ILE A 322 7.80 -3.55 15.79
N HIS A 323 7.01 -2.69 15.13
CA HIS A 323 5.59 -2.48 15.42
C HIS A 323 4.71 -3.43 14.60
N TRP A 324 3.51 -3.69 15.11
CA TRP A 324 2.54 -4.65 14.60
C TRP A 324 1.24 -3.89 14.26
N HIS A 325 1.25 -3.23 13.10
CA HIS A 325 0.28 -2.22 12.71
C HIS A 325 -1.15 -2.74 12.75
N GLY A 326 -1.97 -2.10 13.59
CA GLY A 326 -3.38 -2.44 13.78
C GLY A 326 -3.64 -3.62 14.72
N LEU A 327 -2.62 -4.14 15.41
CA LEU A 327 -2.83 -5.08 16.52
C LEU A 327 -3.01 -4.32 17.83
N HIS A 328 -4.08 -4.61 18.57
CA HIS A 328 -4.46 -3.81 19.74
C HIS A 328 -3.58 -4.06 20.98
N GLN A 329 -2.77 -5.12 21.02
CA GLN A 329 -1.86 -5.46 22.12
C GLN A 329 -2.52 -5.48 23.53
N LYS A 330 -3.84 -5.73 23.62
CA LYS A 330 -4.68 -5.60 24.84
C LYS A 330 -4.12 -6.28 26.09
N LYS A 331 -3.42 -7.41 25.90
CA LYS A 331 -2.81 -8.25 26.95
C LYS A 331 -1.29 -8.07 27.05
N THR A 332 -0.70 -7.38 26.07
CA THR A 332 0.73 -7.39 25.74
C THR A 332 1.25 -6.01 25.30
N PRO A 333 0.90 -4.89 25.98
CA PRO A 333 1.23 -3.54 25.49
C PRO A 333 2.74 -3.29 25.34
N TYR A 334 3.58 -3.99 26.11
CA TYR A 334 5.04 -4.02 26.00
C TYR A 334 5.59 -4.59 24.68
N MET A 335 4.75 -5.27 23.90
CA MET A 335 5.10 -5.89 22.61
C MET A 335 4.71 -5.00 21.42
N ASP A 336 4.12 -3.83 21.68
CA ASP A 336 3.66 -2.91 20.63
C ASP A 336 4.80 -2.33 19.78
N GLY A 337 6.05 -2.31 20.28
CA GLY A 337 7.20 -2.01 19.42
C GLY A 337 7.50 -0.54 19.16
N VAL A 338 6.93 0.39 19.93
CA VAL A 338 7.24 1.83 19.79
C VAL A 338 8.41 2.20 20.70
N PRO A 339 9.51 2.77 20.15
CA PRO A 339 10.69 3.12 20.93
C PRO A 339 10.36 4.25 21.92
N HIS A 340 10.93 4.16 23.11
CA HIS A 340 10.76 5.12 24.22
C HIS A 340 9.30 5.30 24.72
N ILE A 341 8.33 4.57 24.17
CA ILE A 341 6.95 4.53 24.67
C ILE A 341 6.65 3.15 25.25
N THR A 342 6.50 2.12 24.43
CA THR A 342 6.12 0.78 24.91
C THR A 342 7.33 -0.09 25.25
N GLN A 343 8.48 0.18 24.63
CA GLN A 343 9.75 -0.47 24.95
C GLN A 343 10.97 0.44 24.73
N CYS A 344 12.13 0.02 25.21
CA CYS A 344 13.40 0.57 24.75
C CYS A 344 13.78 0.00 23.37
N PRO A 345 14.52 0.75 22.53
CA PRO A 345 15.03 0.25 21.26
C PRO A 345 15.94 -0.97 21.41
N ILE A 346 15.90 -1.88 20.44
CA ILE A 346 16.77 -3.06 20.36
C ILE A 346 18.15 -2.58 19.87
N SER A 347 19.14 -2.53 20.76
CA SER A 347 20.51 -2.11 20.44
C SER A 347 21.18 -2.98 19.35
N PRO A 348 22.21 -2.48 18.63
CA PRO A 348 23.06 -3.29 17.76
C PRO A 348 23.53 -4.58 18.44
N HIS A 349 23.45 -5.70 17.71
CA HIS A 349 23.80 -7.05 18.15
C HIS A 349 22.96 -7.63 19.29
N ALA A 350 21.91 -6.92 19.76
CA ALA A 350 20.95 -7.46 20.70
C ALA A 350 19.87 -8.29 20.00
N THR A 351 19.14 -9.08 20.78
CA THR A 351 17.93 -9.82 20.33
C THR A 351 16.81 -9.56 21.32
N PHE A 352 15.61 -9.31 20.81
CA PHE A 352 14.39 -9.15 21.60
C PHE A 352 13.29 -10.08 21.08
N ARG A 353 12.51 -10.66 21.98
CA ARG A 353 11.41 -11.57 21.65
C ARG A 353 10.07 -10.87 21.84
N TYR A 354 9.38 -10.61 20.74
CA TYR A 354 7.97 -10.26 20.75
C TYR A 354 7.13 -11.53 20.96
N SER A 355 6.08 -11.45 21.77
CA SER A 355 5.15 -12.55 22.01
C SER A 355 3.77 -12.01 22.34
N PHE A 356 2.83 -12.10 21.39
CA PHE A 356 1.46 -11.60 21.52
C PHE A 356 0.46 -12.51 20.79
N PRO A 357 -0.79 -12.61 21.26
CA PRO A 357 -1.82 -13.42 20.60
C PRO A 357 -2.38 -12.71 19.36
N ALA A 358 -2.83 -13.50 18.39
CA ALA A 358 -3.57 -13.07 17.20
C ALA A 358 -5.04 -12.75 17.56
N ASP A 359 -5.23 -11.75 18.42
CA ASP A 359 -6.50 -11.38 19.07
C ASP A 359 -7.48 -10.59 18.17
N ASN A 360 -7.03 -10.05 17.02
CA ASN A 360 -7.91 -9.34 16.08
C ASN A 360 -7.67 -9.80 14.62
N PRO A 361 -8.65 -10.44 13.96
CA PRO A 361 -8.50 -10.95 12.60
C PRO A 361 -8.61 -9.85 11.54
N GLY A 362 -7.86 -9.96 10.45
CA GLY A 362 -7.80 -8.93 9.41
C GLY A 362 -6.52 -8.93 8.57
N THR A 363 -6.41 -7.94 7.68
CA THR A 363 -5.17 -7.58 6.97
C THR A 363 -4.42 -6.51 7.75
N HIS A 364 -3.27 -6.90 8.28
CA HIS A 364 -2.34 -6.08 9.05
C HIS A 364 -0.95 -6.11 8.39
N PHE A 365 0.01 -5.40 8.97
CA PHE A 365 1.42 -5.50 8.59
C PHE A 365 2.30 -5.23 9.79
N TRP A 366 3.59 -5.51 9.66
CA TRP A 366 4.61 -5.14 10.63
C TRP A 366 5.65 -4.26 9.95
N HIS A 367 6.28 -3.37 10.70
CA HIS A 367 7.34 -2.50 10.20
C HIS A 367 8.29 -2.04 11.30
N SER A 368 9.46 -1.52 10.92
CA SER A 368 10.28 -0.77 11.87
C SER A 368 9.59 0.52 12.28
N HIS A 369 9.56 0.79 13.58
CA HIS A 369 9.07 2.04 14.17
C HIS A 369 10.27 2.84 14.71
N THR A 370 11.34 2.96 13.93
CA THR A 370 12.60 3.60 14.35
C THR A 370 13.31 4.22 13.15
N GLY A 371 13.24 5.53 13.01
CA GLY A 371 13.85 6.26 11.91
C GLY A 371 13.31 5.82 10.55
N MET A 372 14.13 6.01 9.51
CA MET A 372 13.72 5.76 8.12
C MET A 372 13.79 4.28 7.70
N GLN A 373 13.97 3.36 8.65
CA GLN A 373 14.21 1.92 8.38
C GLN A 373 13.04 1.26 7.63
N ARG A 374 11.80 1.71 7.86
CA ARG A 374 10.63 1.24 7.09
C ARG A 374 10.76 1.58 5.61
N GLY A 375 11.04 2.84 5.27
CA GLY A 375 11.26 3.29 3.89
C GLY A 375 12.42 2.58 3.19
N ASP A 376 13.44 2.20 3.96
CA ASP A 376 14.58 1.44 3.44
C ASP A 376 14.38 -0.09 3.36
N GLY A 377 13.22 -0.63 3.78
CA GLY A 377 12.81 -2.03 3.52
C GLY A 377 12.40 -2.87 4.73
N VAL A 378 12.39 -2.32 5.96
CA VAL A 378 12.00 -3.07 7.16
C VAL A 378 10.48 -3.04 7.36
N PHE A 379 9.76 -3.83 6.57
CA PHE A 379 8.32 -4.10 6.70
C PHE A 379 7.91 -5.42 6.05
N GLY A 380 6.73 -5.95 6.40
CA GLY A 380 6.14 -7.15 5.78
C GLY A 380 4.69 -7.38 6.22
N SER A 381 3.94 -8.20 5.50
CA SER A 381 2.52 -8.44 5.78
C SER A 381 2.29 -9.26 7.05
N LEU A 382 1.14 -9.04 7.70
CA LEU A 382 0.65 -9.81 8.84
C LEU A 382 -0.83 -10.10 8.64
N ILE A 383 -1.20 -11.37 8.45
CA ILE A 383 -2.59 -11.77 8.15
C ILE A 383 -3.07 -12.71 9.24
N ILE A 384 -4.12 -12.30 9.94
CA ILE A 384 -4.79 -13.13 10.94
C ILE A 384 -6.11 -13.59 10.33
N ARG A 385 -6.13 -14.87 9.92
CA ARG A 385 -7.22 -15.49 9.17
C ARG A 385 -8.30 -16.06 10.09
N ARG A 386 -9.56 -16.03 9.65
CA ARG A 386 -10.70 -16.71 10.29
C ARG A 386 -11.11 -17.94 9.46
N PRO A 387 -11.77 -18.96 10.06
CA PRO A 387 -12.42 -20.03 9.30
C PRO A 387 -13.42 -19.45 8.30
N LYS A 388 -13.30 -19.80 7.01
CA LYS A 388 -14.06 -19.17 5.91
C LYS A 388 -15.59 -19.22 6.08
N ASN A 389 -16.11 -20.23 6.77
CA ASN A 389 -17.53 -20.38 7.11
C ASN A 389 -18.00 -19.49 8.29
N SER A 390 -17.07 -18.85 9.00
CA SER A 390 -17.34 -17.92 10.12
C SER A 390 -17.08 -16.45 9.74
N GLU A 391 -16.41 -16.19 8.62
CA GLU A 391 -16.18 -14.84 8.12
C GLU A 391 -17.44 -14.27 7.43
N PRO A 392 -17.87 -13.03 7.74
CA PRO A 392 -19.02 -12.39 7.09
C PRO A 392 -18.95 -12.34 5.56
N HIS A 393 -17.75 -12.18 4.99
CA HIS A 393 -17.53 -12.11 3.54
C HIS A 393 -17.04 -13.42 2.92
N GLY A 394 -16.98 -14.51 3.68
CA GLY A 394 -16.51 -15.81 3.20
C GLY A 394 -17.30 -16.38 2.01
N GLY A 395 -18.55 -15.96 1.82
CA GLY A 395 -19.36 -16.31 0.64
C GLY A 395 -19.06 -15.49 -0.62
N LEU A 396 -18.38 -14.34 -0.51
CA LEU A 396 -18.14 -13.41 -1.62
C LEU A 396 -16.94 -13.80 -2.50
N TYR A 397 -15.98 -14.54 -1.96
CA TYR A 397 -14.79 -15.01 -2.67
C TYR A 397 -14.68 -16.54 -2.68
N ASP A 398 -13.96 -17.09 -3.66
CA ASP A 398 -13.64 -18.52 -3.73
C ASP A 398 -12.27 -18.78 -3.12
N PHE A 399 -11.27 -17.95 -3.45
CA PHE A 399 -9.88 -18.06 -2.99
C PHE A 399 -9.41 -16.81 -2.22
N ASP A 400 -8.54 -17.01 -1.24
CA ASP A 400 -7.89 -15.99 -0.41
C ASP A 400 -6.48 -16.50 -0.08
N LEU A 401 -5.55 -16.24 -0.98
CA LEU A 401 -4.24 -16.91 -1.04
C LEU A 401 -3.10 -15.92 -0.72
N SER A 402 -2.00 -16.42 -0.17
CA SER A 402 -0.78 -15.66 0.15
C SER A 402 -0.19 -14.89 -1.05
N GLU A 403 -0.45 -15.37 -2.27
CA GLU A 403 0.01 -14.76 -3.52
C GLU A 403 -0.82 -13.56 -4.00
N HIS A 404 -2.04 -13.34 -3.47
CA HIS A 404 -2.90 -12.20 -3.81
C HIS A 404 -2.77 -11.02 -2.82
N VAL A 405 -1.69 -11.03 -2.03
CA VAL A 405 -1.30 -9.91 -1.16
C VAL A 405 -0.56 -8.85 -1.99
N LEU A 406 -1.07 -7.63 -1.98
CA LEU A 406 -0.55 -6.46 -2.69
C LEU A 406 0.10 -5.50 -1.69
N VAL A 407 1.39 -5.68 -1.42
CA VAL A 407 2.19 -4.76 -0.61
C VAL A 407 2.74 -3.65 -1.49
N VAL A 408 2.47 -2.40 -1.10
CA VAL A 408 2.82 -1.19 -1.83
C VAL A 408 3.85 -0.38 -1.07
N GLN A 409 4.87 0.12 -1.78
CA GLN A 409 5.96 0.94 -1.24
C GLN A 409 6.32 2.04 -2.24
N ASP A 410 6.58 3.24 -1.72
CA ASP A 410 7.09 4.39 -2.44
C ASP A 410 8.63 4.40 -2.43
N TRP A 411 9.24 4.83 -3.54
CA TRP A 411 10.64 4.51 -3.80
C TRP A 411 11.48 5.72 -4.22
N ILE A 412 12.66 5.82 -3.61
CA ILE A 412 13.66 6.86 -3.82
C ILE A 412 15.07 6.24 -3.79
N HIS A 413 15.99 6.80 -4.57
CA HIS A 413 17.24 6.11 -4.93
C HIS A 413 18.38 6.27 -3.91
N ASP A 414 18.26 7.17 -2.94
CA ASP A 414 19.14 7.26 -1.77
C ASP A 414 18.44 6.73 -0.50
N THR A 415 19.21 6.25 0.48
CA THR A 415 18.68 5.80 1.80
C THR A 415 17.81 6.86 2.44
N GLY A 416 16.70 6.47 3.07
CA GLY A 416 15.72 7.39 3.66
C GLY A 416 16.33 8.35 4.67
N ALA A 417 17.29 7.91 5.48
CA ALA A 417 18.01 8.77 6.43
C ALA A 417 18.83 9.89 5.74
N SER A 418 19.38 9.62 4.56
CA SER A 418 20.11 10.61 3.76
C SER A 418 19.16 11.64 3.14
N ILE A 419 18.01 11.21 2.60
CA ILE A 419 16.97 12.12 2.09
C ILE A 419 16.39 12.97 3.22
N PHE A 420 16.17 12.39 4.42
CA PHE A 420 15.67 13.13 5.58
C PHE A 420 16.60 14.30 5.95
N ALA A 421 17.91 14.04 6.08
CA ALA A 421 18.89 15.09 6.36
C ALA A 421 19.01 16.11 5.22
N TYR A 422 18.93 15.68 3.96
CA TYR A 422 19.02 16.54 2.78
C TYR A 422 17.81 17.49 2.64
N HIS A 423 16.62 17.01 3.01
CA HIS A 423 15.38 17.75 2.99
C HIS A 423 15.32 18.81 4.11
N HIS A 424 15.56 18.40 5.36
CA HIS A 424 15.40 19.29 6.53
C HIS A 424 16.47 20.39 6.62
N HIS A 425 17.60 20.22 5.93
CA HIS A 425 18.61 21.28 5.75
C HIS A 425 18.48 22.04 4.41
N SER A 426 17.26 22.08 3.83
CA SER A 426 16.88 22.93 2.70
C SER A 426 17.75 22.77 1.44
N ARG A 427 18.17 21.54 1.12
CA ARG A 427 18.99 21.25 -0.07
C ARG A 427 18.33 20.35 -1.11
N GLY A 428 17.22 19.71 -0.78
CA GLY A 428 16.40 18.97 -1.73
C GLY A 428 15.02 18.62 -1.19
N ASP A 429 14.31 17.80 -1.96
CA ASP A 429 12.96 17.35 -1.66
C ASP A 429 12.92 15.88 -1.21
N ASN A 430 11.71 15.41 -0.92
CA ASN A 430 11.38 14.07 -0.48
C ASN A 430 10.34 13.41 -1.41
N LYS A 431 10.36 13.72 -2.71
CA LYS A 431 9.33 13.26 -3.66
C LYS A 431 9.69 11.86 -4.21
N PRO A 432 8.83 10.84 -4.03
CA PRO A 432 9.14 9.50 -4.50
C PRO A 432 9.27 9.47 -6.02
N HIS A 433 10.37 8.89 -6.49
CA HIS A 433 10.71 8.82 -7.90
C HIS A 433 9.91 7.72 -8.62
N ASN A 434 9.46 6.72 -7.87
CA ASN A 434 8.77 5.53 -8.37
C ASN A 434 7.93 4.88 -7.27
N ILE A 435 7.14 3.85 -7.64
CA ILE A 435 6.35 2.99 -6.74
C ILE A 435 6.74 1.54 -7.02
N LEU A 436 6.76 0.70 -5.97
CA LEU A 436 6.99 -0.74 -6.03
C LEU A 436 5.75 -1.53 -5.64
N ILE A 437 5.57 -2.67 -6.30
CA ILE A 437 4.58 -3.70 -5.99
C ILE A 437 5.34 -4.95 -5.54
N ASN A 438 5.14 -5.40 -4.31
CA ASN A 438 5.86 -6.54 -3.72
C ASN A 438 7.39 -6.47 -3.97
N GLY A 439 7.97 -5.27 -3.81
CA GLY A 439 9.41 -5.01 -3.95
C GLY A 439 9.94 -4.95 -5.40
N ARG A 440 9.04 -4.85 -6.39
CA ARG A 440 9.34 -4.85 -7.84
C ARG A 440 8.67 -3.68 -8.56
N GLY A 441 9.35 -3.13 -9.56
CA GLY A 441 8.78 -2.12 -10.46
C GLY A 441 9.68 -1.79 -11.64
N ARG A 442 9.18 -1.01 -12.60
CA ARG A 442 10.01 -0.39 -13.66
C ARG A 442 10.06 1.12 -13.44
N TYR A 443 11.22 1.75 -13.66
CA TYR A 443 11.35 3.21 -13.61
C TYR A 443 11.03 3.85 -14.97
N TYR A 444 9.74 3.88 -15.32
CA TYR A 444 9.24 4.32 -16.63
C TYR A 444 9.74 5.70 -17.08
N ASN A 445 9.83 6.67 -16.17
CA ASN A 445 10.32 8.01 -16.47
C ASN A 445 11.74 8.00 -17.05
N ARG A 446 12.64 7.19 -16.49
CA ARG A 446 14.02 7.03 -17.00
C ARG A 446 14.04 6.28 -18.33
N ILE A 447 13.32 5.15 -18.43
CA ILE A 447 13.19 4.36 -19.66
C ILE A 447 12.78 5.27 -20.84
N TRP A 448 11.71 6.06 -20.67
CA TRP A 448 11.21 6.96 -21.71
C TRP A 448 12.13 8.16 -21.97
N ALA A 449 12.84 8.67 -20.97
CA ALA A 449 13.83 9.72 -21.16
C ALA A 449 15.02 9.25 -22.02
N ASP A 450 15.51 8.03 -21.74
CA ASP A 450 16.60 7.41 -22.49
C ASP A 450 16.18 7.01 -23.90
N MET A 451 14.97 6.46 -24.10
CA MET A 451 14.39 6.26 -25.45
C MET A 451 14.32 7.59 -26.23
N LYS A 452 13.78 8.66 -25.63
CA LYS A 452 13.72 10.01 -26.26
C LYS A 452 15.11 10.57 -26.56
N ARG A 453 16.14 10.22 -25.79
CA ARG A 453 17.54 10.59 -26.06
C ARG A 453 18.12 9.78 -27.22
N GLN A 454 17.94 8.48 -27.24
CA GLN A 454 18.37 7.59 -28.32
C GLN A 454 17.74 7.98 -29.67
N HIS A 455 16.42 8.25 -29.71
CA HIS A 455 15.74 8.71 -30.92
C HIS A 455 16.28 10.04 -31.46
N ARG A 456 16.61 11.01 -30.59
CA ARG A 456 17.25 12.27 -31.00
C ARG A 456 18.63 12.03 -31.60
N MET A 457 19.48 11.24 -30.92
CA MET A 457 20.81 10.88 -31.44
C MET A 457 20.73 10.12 -32.77
N ALA A 458 19.75 9.24 -32.96
CA ALA A 458 19.52 8.54 -34.22
C ALA A 458 19.04 9.47 -35.35
N ALA A 459 18.20 10.47 -35.04
CA ALA A 459 17.76 11.48 -36.00
C ALA A 459 18.89 12.46 -36.38
N GLU A 460 19.75 12.82 -35.42
CA GLU A 460 20.94 13.66 -35.64
C GLU A 460 22.05 12.93 -36.40
N ALA A 461 22.15 11.60 -36.24
CA ALA A 461 23.09 10.74 -36.97
C ALA A 461 22.60 10.32 -38.38
N ALA A 462 21.33 10.58 -38.71
CA ALA A 462 20.79 10.28 -40.04
C ALA A 462 21.41 11.23 -41.09
N PRO A 463 22.04 10.73 -42.16
CA PRO A 463 22.68 11.59 -43.15
C PRO A 463 21.64 12.43 -43.88
N THR A 464 21.80 13.76 -43.86
CA THR A 464 20.91 14.69 -44.55
C THR A 464 20.92 14.45 -46.06
N ALA A 465 19.88 13.81 -46.58
CA ALA A 465 19.67 13.65 -48.01
C ALA A 465 19.55 15.05 -48.65
N ALA A 466 20.46 15.37 -49.57
CA ALA A 466 20.49 16.68 -50.22
C ALA A 466 19.20 16.89 -51.05
N PRO A 467 18.58 18.08 -50.99
CA PRO A 467 17.39 18.37 -51.79
C PRO A 467 17.74 18.37 -53.28
N ALA A 468 16.99 17.62 -54.09
CA ALA A 468 17.19 17.56 -55.53
C ALA A 468 16.85 18.89 -56.22
N GLU A 469 17.59 19.22 -57.28
CA GLU A 469 17.44 20.49 -58.00
C GLU A 469 16.10 20.62 -58.74
N ALA A 470 15.53 21.83 -58.75
CA ALA A 470 14.44 22.23 -59.61
C ALA A 470 14.93 23.24 -60.68
N PRO A 471 14.42 23.22 -61.92
CA PRO A 471 15.04 23.90 -63.06
C PRO A 471 14.85 25.43 -63.06
N LYS A 472 15.86 26.14 -63.57
CA LYS A 472 15.87 27.60 -63.71
C LYS A 472 15.03 28.09 -64.89
N MET A 473 14.34 29.22 -64.71
CA MET A 473 13.94 30.11 -65.81
C MET A 473 14.26 31.58 -65.50
N THR A 474 14.37 32.38 -66.55
CA THR A 474 14.88 33.77 -66.54
C THR A 474 13.72 34.80 -66.45
N LYS A 475 13.87 36.12 -66.30
CA LYS A 475 14.98 37.03 -66.70
C LYS A 475 14.84 38.47 -66.12
N LEU A 476 16.00 39.11 -65.89
CA LEU A 476 16.30 40.58 -65.95
C LEU A 476 15.69 41.63 -64.99
N THR A 477 16.52 42.64 -64.71
CA THR A 477 16.33 43.85 -63.90
C THR A 477 16.12 45.12 -64.74
N PRO A 478 15.62 46.20 -64.11
CA PRO A 478 16.36 47.48 -63.99
C PRO A 478 16.21 48.11 -62.57
N THR A 479 16.80 49.22 -62.07
CA THR A 479 17.98 50.12 -62.30
C THR A 479 17.96 51.15 -61.13
N ASN A 480 18.97 51.94 -60.72
CA ASN A 480 20.45 51.99 -60.80
C ASN A 480 20.91 53.29 -60.03
N LEU A 481 22.22 53.59 -59.93
CA LEU A 481 22.86 54.90 -59.57
C LEU A 481 22.92 55.23 -58.04
N ASN A 482 24.03 55.68 -57.39
CA ASN A 482 25.17 56.61 -57.66
C ASN A 482 24.95 58.04 -57.10
N LEU A 483 25.90 58.86 -56.62
CA LEU A 483 27.38 58.76 -56.37
C LEU A 483 27.87 59.98 -55.52
N THR A 484 28.95 59.84 -54.72
CA THR A 484 29.90 60.92 -54.25
C THR A 484 29.33 62.07 -53.36
N ALA A 485 30.10 63.00 -52.74
CA ALA A 485 31.53 63.40 -52.79
C ALA A 485 32.10 63.79 -51.40
N ALA A 486 33.27 64.48 -51.32
CA ALA A 486 34.04 64.74 -50.07
C ALA A 486 34.68 66.15 -49.98
N SER A 487 35.12 66.60 -48.79
CA SER A 487 36.38 67.39 -48.52
C SER A 487 36.42 68.10 -47.12
N SER A 488 37.65 68.32 -46.58
CA SER A 488 38.13 69.39 -45.65
C SER A 488 37.31 69.80 -44.41
N ARG A 489 37.77 69.63 -43.15
CA ARG A 489 38.88 70.30 -42.40
C ARG A 489 38.58 71.74 -41.92
N ASP A 490 38.49 71.94 -40.59
CA ASP A 490 39.31 72.89 -39.79
C ASP A 490 39.06 72.76 -38.25
N PRO A 491 39.84 73.40 -37.34
CA PRO A 491 39.96 73.00 -35.92
C PRO A 491 39.46 74.03 -34.88
N VAL A 492 39.30 73.62 -33.59
CA VAL A 492 39.63 74.39 -32.34
C VAL A 492 39.31 73.57 -31.05
N GLN A 493 39.93 73.91 -29.92
CA GLN A 493 39.75 73.36 -28.54
C GLN A 493 38.72 74.18 -27.70
N PRO A 494 38.33 73.83 -26.44
CA PRO A 494 38.77 72.71 -25.58
C PRO A 494 37.63 71.87 -24.91
N ALA A 495 38.05 70.74 -24.33
CA ALA A 495 37.50 70.08 -23.12
C ALA A 495 35.98 69.89 -22.93
N SER A 496 35.48 68.67 -23.16
CA SER A 496 34.68 67.94 -22.15
C SER A 496 34.57 66.42 -22.44
N LYS A 497 34.43 65.64 -21.35
CA LYS A 497 33.98 64.23 -21.24
C LYS A 497 34.33 63.22 -22.35
N SER A 498 35.30 62.35 -22.07
CA SER A 498 35.11 60.89 -22.21
C SER A 498 36.08 60.13 -21.28
N PRO A 499 35.66 59.01 -20.64
CA PRO A 499 36.57 58.11 -19.92
C PRO A 499 36.68 56.75 -20.61
N SER A 500 37.89 56.35 -21.00
CA SER A 500 38.18 54.99 -21.48
C SER A 500 39.52 54.49 -20.95
N ALA A 501 39.48 53.89 -19.75
CA ALA A 501 40.57 53.08 -19.21
C ALA A 501 39.99 52.03 -18.25
N ALA A 502 40.29 50.75 -18.49
CA ALA A 502 40.13 49.69 -17.49
C ALA A 502 41.37 49.65 -16.58
N PRO A 503 41.30 48.88 -15.49
CA PRO A 503 42.30 47.80 -15.39
C PRO A 503 41.71 46.41 -15.13
N THR A 504 42.54 45.43 -15.47
CA THR A 504 42.44 43.97 -15.28
C THR A 504 42.13 43.52 -13.84
N PRO A 505 41.59 42.29 -13.67
CA PRO A 505 42.46 41.13 -13.39
C PRO A 505 42.46 40.04 -14.50
N PRO A 506 43.41 39.07 -14.49
CA PRO A 506 43.65 38.13 -15.59
C PRO A 506 43.16 36.68 -15.34
N SER A 507 43.13 35.86 -16.40
CA SER A 507 42.98 34.40 -16.30
C SER A 507 43.79 33.62 -17.36
N LEU A 508 44.31 32.46 -16.96
CA LEU A 508 44.73 31.27 -17.75
C LEU A 508 45.88 31.33 -18.80
N VAL A 509 47.00 30.65 -18.43
CA VAL A 509 47.53 29.40 -19.07
C VAL A 509 48.49 29.42 -20.29
N LYS A 510 49.63 28.73 -20.08
CA LYS A 510 50.55 27.97 -21.00
C LYS A 510 51.54 28.65 -21.97
N LEU A 511 52.71 28.02 -21.97
CA LEU A 511 53.82 27.93 -22.94
C LEU A 511 54.38 26.48 -22.75
N LEU A 512 55.13 25.78 -23.61
CA LEU A 512 55.52 25.78 -25.05
C LEU A 512 56.11 24.35 -25.30
N SER A 513 56.35 23.77 -26.49
CA SER A 513 56.24 24.19 -27.91
C SER A 513 56.03 22.96 -28.84
N ASN A 514 56.15 23.22 -30.16
CA ASN A 514 56.30 22.32 -31.32
C ASN A 514 57.58 21.42 -31.25
N GLU A 515 57.92 20.48 -32.15
CA GLU A 515 57.63 20.32 -33.60
C GLU A 515 57.41 18.86 -34.07
N ALA A 516 57.04 18.67 -35.35
CA ALA A 516 56.91 17.38 -36.02
C ALA A 516 57.87 17.24 -37.22
N ARG A 517 58.47 16.06 -37.42
CA ARG A 517 59.20 15.67 -38.65
C ARG A 517 59.07 14.17 -38.96
N GLN A 518 59.41 13.81 -40.19
CA GLN A 518 59.04 12.54 -40.84
C GLN A 518 60.14 11.46 -40.80
N SER A 519 59.70 10.22 -41.10
CA SER A 519 60.37 9.19 -41.93
C SER A 519 60.94 7.91 -41.29
N ASN A 520 60.74 6.82 -42.04
CA ASN A 520 61.54 5.60 -42.19
C ASN A 520 61.84 4.67 -41.00
N SER A 521 60.95 3.70 -40.83
CA SER A 521 61.23 2.24 -40.92
C SER A 521 62.64 1.71 -40.61
N SER A 522 62.71 0.75 -39.69
CA SER A 522 63.59 -0.43 -39.83
C SER A 522 62.98 -1.66 -39.12
N LYS A 523 63.26 -2.86 -39.63
CA LYS A 523 62.95 -4.16 -39.00
C LYS A 523 64.28 -4.81 -38.59
N ALA A 524 64.34 -5.53 -37.46
CA ALA A 524 64.94 -6.87 -37.38
C ALA A 524 64.92 -7.48 -35.95
N ASN A 525 64.37 -8.69 -35.86
CA ASN A 525 64.76 -9.87 -35.09
C ASN A 525 65.64 -9.76 -33.82
N GLY A 526 65.16 -10.42 -32.75
CA GLY A 526 65.98 -10.96 -31.64
C GLY A 526 65.13 -11.91 -30.79
N SER A 527 65.53 -13.18 -30.61
CA SER A 527 64.69 -14.25 -30.06
C SER A 527 65.37 -15.07 -28.98
N GLY A 528 64.69 -15.36 -27.86
CA GLY A 528 65.17 -16.33 -26.86
C GLY A 528 64.45 -16.31 -25.51
N SER A 529 63.49 -17.25 -25.35
CA SER A 529 63.13 -18.02 -24.14
C SER A 529 63.74 -17.65 -22.76
N LEU A 530 63.00 -17.68 -21.64
CA LEU A 530 62.17 -18.77 -21.11
C LEU A 530 60.92 -18.26 -20.32
N PRO A 531 59.96 -19.12 -19.89
CA PRO A 531 58.62 -18.67 -19.48
C PRO A 531 58.45 -18.32 -17.99
N ASP A 532 57.60 -17.33 -17.73
CA ASP A 532 57.03 -17.00 -16.42
C ASP A 532 55.79 -17.86 -16.07
N PRO A 533 55.42 -18.00 -14.78
CA PRO A 533 54.35 -18.90 -14.34
C PRO A 533 52.94 -18.42 -14.73
N VAL A 534 52.01 -19.38 -14.79
CA VAL A 534 50.59 -19.14 -15.13
C VAL A 534 49.91 -18.31 -14.04
N VAL A 535 49.89 -16.99 -14.24
CA VAL A 535 48.95 -16.10 -13.56
C VAL A 535 47.56 -16.45 -14.09
N HIS A 536 46.76 -17.13 -13.27
CA HIS A 536 45.32 -17.27 -13.54
C HIS A 536 44.75 -15.88 -13.79
N SER A 537 44.19 -15.69 -14.99
CA SER A 537 43.74 -14.38 -15.42
C SER A 537 42.64 -13.91 -14.49
N ARG A 538 42.89 -12.77 -13.81
CA ARG A 538 41.80 -11.91 -13.38
C ARG A 538 41.01 -11.57 -14.64
N GLN A 539 39.87 -12.22 -14.86
CA GLN A 539 38.89 -11.73 -15.83
C GLN A 539 38.70 -10.25 -15.53
N ARG A 540 38.97 -9.41 -16.54
CA ARG A 540 38.69 -8.00 -16.43
C ARG A 540 37.21 -7.90 -16.10
N ARG A 541 36.87 -7.28 -14.97
CA ARG A 541 35.50 -6.77 -14.81
C ARG A 541 35.23 -5.94 -16.06
N GLY A 542 34.19 -6.29 -16.80
CA GLY A 542 33.62 -5.37 -17.76
C GLY A 542 33.21 -4.09 -17.03
N ASN A 543 32.92 -3.04 -17.78
CA ASN A 543 32.21 -1.91 -17.21
C ASN A 543 30.92 -2.42 -16.54
N LEU A 544 30.45 -1.73 -15.50
CA LEU A 544 29.06 -1.85 -15.07
C LEU A 544 28.19 -1.58 -16.31
N GLN A 545 27.58 -2.64 -16.83
CA GLN A 545 26.69 -2.58 -17.98
C GLN A 545 25.35 -2.11 -17.42
N GLU A 546 24.90 -0.92 -17.85
CA GLU A 546 23.71 -0.29 -17.27
C GLU A 546 22.53 -1.28 -17.27
N ILE A 547 21.93 -1.49 -16.09
CA ILE A 547 20.86 -2.46 -15.90
C ILE A 547 19.69 -2.07 -16.82
N PRO A 548 19.24 -2.94 -17.74
CA PRO A 548 18.17 -2.61 -18.67
C PRO A 548 16.83 -2.56 -17.92
N LEU A 549 16.41 -1.35 -17.57
CA LEU A 549 15.25 -1.06 -16.74
C LEU A 549 13.94 -1.54 -17.39
N GLU A 550 13.91 -1.65 -18.72
CA GLU A 550 12.80 -2.20 -19.49
C GLU A 550 12.64 -3.73 -19.34
N GLN A 551 13.65 -4.43 -18.82
CA GLN A 551 13.66 -5.88 -18.64
C GLN A 551 13.36 -6.32 -17.19
N ILE A 552 13.21 -5.38 -16.24
CA ILE A 552 12.84 -5.71 -14.86
C ILE A 552 11.46 -6.38 -14.86
N PRO A 553 11.29 -7.58 -14.27
CA PRO A 553 10.00 -8.27 -14.27
C PRO A 553 9.02 -7.65 -13.27
N HIS A 554 7.80 -7.38 -13.73
CA HIS A 554 6.68 -6.98 -12.86
C HIS A 554 6.31 -8.08 -11.86
N GLN A 555 5.52 -7.71 -10.85
CA GLN A 555 4.73 -8.69 -10.11
C GLN A 555 3.66 -9.30 -11.03
N VAL A 556 3.39 -10.59 -10.86
CA VAL A 556 2.31 -11.31 -11.56
C VAL A 556 1.35 -11.89 -10.52
N TYR A 557 0.06 -11.78 -10.78
CA TYR A 557 -1.02 -12.37 -9.99
C TYR A 557 -1.78 -13.33 -10.91
N HIS A 558 -1.80 -14.62 -10.57
CA HIS A 558 -2.48 -15.64 -11.36
C HIS A 558 -3.94 -15.79 -10.92
N VAL A 559 -4.86 -15.95 -11.88
CA VAL A 559 -6.28 -16.19 -11.61
C VAL A 559 -6.87 -17.20 -12.61
N ARG A 560 -7.83 -18.00 -12.16
CA ARG A 560 -8.58 -18.93 -13.02
C ARG A 560 -9.94 -18.33 -13.37
N ARG A 561 -10.31 -18.41 -14.65
CA ARG A 561 -11.58 -17.85 -15.16
C ARG A 561 -12.79 -18.44 -14.43
N GLY A 562 -13.73 -17.59 -14.04
CA GLY A 562 -14.96 -17.95 -13.33
C GLY A 562 -14.85 -18.04 -11.81
N PHE A 563 -13.67 -17.75 -11.23
CA PHE A 563 -13.44 -17.77 -9.78
C PHE A 563 -13.21 -16.36 -9.22
N ARG A 564 -13.52 -16.19 -7.93
CA ARG A 564 -13.44 -14.92 -7.21
C ARG A 564 -12.27 -14.96 -6.22
N TYR A 565 -11.44 -13.92 -6.23
CA TYR A 565 -10.20 -13.86 -5.46
C TYR A 565 -10.22 -12.68 -4.51
N ARG A 566 -9.96 -12.91 -3.21
CA ARG A 566 -9.67 -11.84 -2.26
C ARG A 566 -8.24 -11.36 -2.47
N PHE A 567 -8.09 -10.11 -2.87
CA PHE A 567 -6.84 -9.38 -2.81
C PHE A 567 -6.75 -8.59 -1.50
N ARG A 568 -5.54 -8.50 -0.94
CA ARG A 568 -5.27 -7.83 0.34
C ARG A 568 -4.25 -6.72 0.13
N ILE A 569 -4.67 -5.46 0.11
CA ILE A 569 -3.82 -4.28 -0.09
C ILE A 569 -3.18 -3.90 1.25
N VAL A 570 -1.85 -3.73 1.24
CA VAL A 570 -1.07 -3.18 2.35
C VAL A 570 -0.29 -1.97 1.84
N ASN A 571 -0.66 -0.76 2.27
CA ASN A 571 0.16 0.42 2.00
C ASN A 571 1.20 0.59 3.12
N ALA A 572 2.46 0.26 2.80
CA ALA A 572 3.61 0.40 3.69
C ALA A 572 4.43 1.68 3.44
N GLU A 573 3.98 2.54 2.52
CA GLU A 573 4.67 3.76 2.04
C GLU A 573 5.05 4.72 3.15
N TYR A 574 6.21 5.36 3.08
CA TYR A 574 6.73 6.18 4.19
C TYR A 574 6.78 7.69 3.91
N LEU A 575 6.54 8.10 2.66
CA LEU A 575 6.41 9.49 2.22
C LEU A 575 4.95 9.77 1.79
N ASN A 576 4.72 10.85 1.04
CA ASN A 576 3.40 11.38 0.71
C ASN A 576 2.94 10.97 -0.71
N CYS A 577 2.73 9.67 -0.94
CA CYS A 577 2.49 9.08 -2.27
C CYS A 577 1.08 8.45 -2.50
N PRO A 578 -0.05 8.96 -1.96
CA PRO A 578 -1.30 8.17 -1.87
C PRO A 578 -1.70 7.45 -3.16
N ILE A 579 -2.05 6.18 -3.06
CA ILE A 579 -2.11 5.29 -4.22
C ILE A 579 -3.55 4.99 -4.61
N GLU A 580 -3.92 5.32 -5.85
CA GLU A 580 -5.11 4.77 -6.50
C GLU A 580 -4.78 3.40 -7.10
N VAL A 581 -5.49 2.35 -6.64
CA VAL A 581 -5.41 0.98 -7.15
C VAL A 581 -6.62 0.67 -8.04
N SER A 582 -6.37 0.16 -9.25
CA SER A 582 -7.41 -0.33 -10.18
C SER A 582 -6.95 -1.56 -10.97
N VAL A 583 -7.87 -2.19 -11.72
CA VAL A 583 -7.56 -3.30 -12.62
C VAL A 583 -8.27 -3.11 -13.96
N ASP A 584 -7.55 -3.20 -15.08
CA ASP A 584 -8.12 -3.07 -16.42
C ASP A 584 -9.25 -4.09 -16.64
N ASN A 585 -10.41 -3.59 -17.08
CA ASN A 585 -11.64 -4.34 -17.36
C ASN A 585 -12.27 -5.12 -16.17
N HIS A 586 -11.90 -4.84 -14.92
CA HIS A 586 -12.50 -5.48 -13.74
C HIS A 586 -13.05 -4.45 -12.77
N THR A 587 -14.23 -4.71 -12.19
CA THR A 587 -14.70 -4.01 -11.00
C THR A 587 -14.10 -4.65 -9.74
N LEU A 588 -13.95 -3.86 -8.67
CA LEU A 588 -13.44 -4.33 -7.39
C LEU A 588 -14.61 -4.31 -6.39
N THR A 589 -14.85 -5.39 -5.65
CA THR A 589 -15.81 -5.37 -4.53
C THR A 589 -15.04 -5.15 -3.22
N ALA A 590 -15.02 -3.93 -2.69
CA ALA A 590 -14.38 -3.63 -1.41
C ALA A 590 -15.17 -4.28 -0.26
N ILE A 591 -14.48 -4.98 0.64
CA ILE A 591 -15.09 -5.76 1.74
C ILE A 591 -14.49 -5.50 3.12
N ASN A 592 -13.27 -4.96 3.22
CA ASN A 592 -12.59 -4.76 4.50
C ASN A 592 -11.67 -3.52 4.41
N SER A 593 -11.50 -2.78 5.52
CA SER A 593 -10.45 -1.76 5.67
C SER A 593 -9.79 -1.88 7.04
N ASP A 594 -8.45 -1.77 7.09
CA ASP A 594 -7.62 -1.91 8.28
C ASP A 594 -7.84 -3.21 9.10
N GLY A 595 -8.43 -4.25 8.51
CA GLY A 595 -8.81 -5.50 9.18
C GLY A 595 -10.31 -5.58 9.54
N TYR A 596 -11.05 -4.49 9.41
CA TYR A 596 -12.47 -4.40 9.77
C TYR A 596 -13.41 -4.56 8.56
N ASP A 597 -14.37 -5.47 8.69
CA ASP A 597 -15.35 -5.82 7.66
C ASP A 597 -16.39 -4.69 7.45
N ILE A 598 -16.66 -4.35 6.19
CA ILE A 598 -17.60 -3.28 5.79
C ILE A 598 -18.77 -3.80 4.95
N GLU A 599 -19.87 -3.05 4.89
CA GLU A 599 -20.94 -3.32 3.93
C GLU A 599 -20.36 -3.29 2.50
N ALA A 600 -20.36 -4.46 1.84
CA ALA A 600 -19.61 -4.70 0.62
C ALA A 600 -20.09 -3.82 -0.53
N MET A 601 -19.17 -3.16 -1.24
CA MET A 601 -19.48 -2.20 -2.30
C MET A 601 -18.64 -2.40 -3.56
N GLU A 602 -19.29 -2.32 -4.73
CA GLU A 602 -18.60 -2.34 -6.03
C GLU A 602 -18.03 -0.95 -6.34
N VAL A 603 -16.74 -0.91 -6.68
CA VAL A 603 -15.96 0.31 -6.96
C VAL A 603 -15.05 0.10 -8.18
N GLY A 604 -14.70 1.19 -8.84
CA GLY A 604 -13.76 1.18 -9.98
C GLY A 604 -12.30 1.29 -9.54
N SER A 605 -12.04 1.96 -8.42
CA SER A 605 -10.73 2.07 -7.80
C SER A 605 -10.82 2.31 -6.30
N ILE A 606 -9.73 1.98 -5.59
CA ILE A 606 -9.56 2.23 -4.16
C ILE A 606 -8.32 3.11 -3.98
N VAL A 607 -8.48 4.26 -3.34
CA VAL A 607 -7.33 5.05 -2.85
C VAL A 607 -6.92 4.52 -1.49
N THR A 608 -5.62 4.37 -1.25
CA THR A 608 -5.06 3.94 0.03
C THR A 608 -3.91 4.86 0.46
N TYR A 609 -3.96 5.29 1.71
CA TYR A 609 -2.93 6.11 2.32
C TYR A 609 -1.89 5.26 3.08
N SER A 610 -0.73 5.84 3.36
CA SER A 610 0.30 5.26 4.22
C SER A 610 -0.30 4.70 5.52
N GLY A 611 -0.08 3.42 5.80
CA GLY A 611 -0.58 2.72 6.99
C GLY A 611 -2.01 2.16 6.88
N GLU A 612 -2.73 2.43 5.81
CA GLU A 612 -4.04 1.82 5.55
C GLU A 612 -3.93 0.44 4.88
N ARG A 613 -4.97 -0.36 5.10
CA ARG A 613 -5.19 -1.63 4.39
C ARG A 613 -6.61 -1.67 3.84
N PHE A 614 -6.77 -2.38 2.73
CA PHE A 614 -8.07 -2.63 2.11
C PHE A 614 -8.09 -4.02 1.49
N ASP A 615 -9.15 -4.79 1.73
CA ASP A 615 -9.38 -6.03 0.98
C ASP A 615 -10.49 -5.82 -0.03
N PHE A 616 -10.29 -6.35 -1.24
CA PHE A 616 -11.31 -6.39 -2.28
C PHE A 616 -11.42 -7.78 -2.90
N VAL A 617 -12.62 -8.14 -3.34
CA VAL A 617 -12.84 -9.31 -4.17
C VAL A 617 -12.78 -8.90 -5.65
N LEU A 618 -11.94 -9.59 -6.41
CA LEU A 618 -11.89 -9.56 -7.87
C LEU A 618 -12.61 -10.78 -8.43
N ASN A 619 -13.55 -10.59 -9.34
CA ASN A 619 -14.22 -11.66 -10.08
C ASN A 619 -13.49 -11.89 -11.41
N ALA A 620 -12.87 -13.05 -11.61
CA ALA A 620 -12.11 -13.37 -12.82
C ALA A 620 -13.04 -13.78 -13.99
N ASN A 621 -13.93 -12.87 -14.39
CA ASN A 621 -15.03 -13.11 -15.34
C ASN A 621 -14.71 -12.76 -16.82
N GLN A 622 -13.59 -12.09 -17.07
CA GLN A 622 -13.19 -11.63 -18.41
C GLN A 622 -12.74 -12.78 -19.34
N GLU A 623 -12.29 -12.46 -20.55
CA GLU A 623 -11.69 -13.43 -21.46
C GLU A 623 -10.32 -13.91 -20.93
N VAL A 624 -9.83 -15.05 -21.42
CA VAL A 624 -8.52 -15.58 -21.01
C VAL A 624 -7.41 -14.73 -21.63
N GLY A 625 -6.78 -13.88 -20.82
CA GLY A 625 -5.73 -12.97 -21.25
C GLY A 625 -4.89 -12.42 -20.09
N ASN A 626 -4.09 -11.39 -20.40
CA ASN A 626 -3.32 -10.63 -19.43
C ASN A 626 -3.92 -9.23 -19.31
N TYR A 627 -4.14 -8.75 -18.09
CA TYR A 627 -4.68 -7.42 -17.77
C TYR A 627 -3.73 -6.68 -16.84
N TRP A 628 -3.68 -5.34 -16.89
CA TRP A 628 -2.90 -4.57 -15.91
C TRP A 628 -3.69 -4.39 -14.62
N LEU A 629 -3.11 -4.79 -13.49
CA LEU A 629 -3.37 -4.17 -12.20
C LEU A 629 -2.51 -2.91 -12.13
N ARG A 630 -3.11 -1.76 -11.82
CA ARG A 630 -2.47 -0.43 -11.89
C ARG A 630 -2.44 0.23 -10.53
N LEU A 631 -1.30 0.84 -10.22
CA LEU A 631 -1.09 1.75 -9.10
C LEU A 631 -0.73 3.12 -9.68
N LYS A 632 -1.45 4.16 -9.26
CA LYS A 632 -1.22 5.54 -9.67
C LYS A 632 -0.99 6.40 -8.43
N GLY A 633 0.17 7.05 -8.37
CA GLY A 633 0.52 7.92 -7.25
C GLY A 633 -0.17 9.28 -7.34
N LEU A 634 -0.67 9.75 -6.21
CA LEU A 634 -1.25 11.08 -6.04
C LEU A 634 -0.26 12.00 -5.28
N MET A 635 -0.66 13.23 -4.97
CA MET A 635 0.15 14.21 -4.25
C MET A 635 1.59 14.37 -4.80
N ASP A 636 2.60 14.01 -4.02
CA ASP A 636 4.01 14.17 -4.38
C ASP A 636 4.46 13.19 -5.49
N CYS A 637 3.63 12.17 -5.75
CA CYS A 637 3.78 11.23 -6.85
C CYS A 637 2.97 11.62 -8.11
N SER A 638 2.18 12.70 -8.05
CA SER A 638 1.35 13.14 -9.17
C SER A 638 2.13 13.79 -10.33
N GLU A 639 1.43 14.10 -11.43
CA GLU A 639 1.94 14.87 -12.58
C GLU A 639 2.52 16.26 -12.24
N ARG A 640 2.22 16.80 -11.04
CA ARG A 640 2.81 18.04 -10.53
C ARG A 640 4.31 17.90 -10.22
N PHE A 641 4.78 16.68 -9.94
CA PHE A 641 6.13 16.42 -9.44
C PHE A 641 6.81 15.26 -10.20
N THR A 642 6.47 14.00 -9.91
CA THR A 642 7.20 12.83 -10.44
C THR A 642 6.40 11.96 -11.41
N SER A 643 5.07 12.12 -11.50
CA SER A 643 4.19 11.28 -12.35
C SER A 643 4.35 9.77 -12.10
N ALA A 644 4.64 9.37 -10.86
CA ALA A 644 4.92 7.98 -10.51
C ALA A 644 3.66 7.11 -10.63
N PHE A 645 3.81 5.98 -11.33
CA PHE A 645 2.82 4.93 -11.46
C PHE A 645 3.55 3.59 -11.60
N GLN A 646 2.90 2.50 -11.20
CA GLN A 646 3.42 1.15 -11.37
C GLN A 646 2.32 0.19 -11.82
N VAL A 647 2.72 -0.95 -12.40
CA VAL A 647 1.78 -1.98 -12.84
C VAL A 647 2.23 -3.38 -12.45
N ALA A 648 1.24 -4.27 -12.26
CA ALA A 648 1.41 -5.71 -12.13
C ALA A 648 0.52 -6.41 -13.16
N ILE A 649 0.86 -7.65 -13.50
CA ILE A 649 0.12 -8.43 -14.50
C ILE A 649 -0.89 -9.32 -13.79
N LEU A 650 -2.19 -9.11 -14.04
CA LEU A 650 -3.21 -10.10 -13.75
C LEU A 650 -3.26 -11.09 -14.91
N ARG A 651 -2.76 -12.31 -14.70
CA ARG A 651 -2.63 -13.37 -15.71
C ARG A 651 -3.70 -14.43 -15.51
N TYR A 652 -4.58 -14.59 -16.50
CA TYR A 652 -5.53 -15.70 -16.51
C TYR A 652 -4.81 -17.02 -16.82
N GLU A 653 -5.24 -18.11 -16.18
CA GLU A 653 -4.78 -19.46 -16.49
C GLU A 653 -5.02 -19.80 -17.98
N GLY A 654 -3.99 -20.30 -18.66
CA GLY A 654 -4.01 -20.55 -20.11
C GLY A 654 -3.70 -19.33 -20.99
N ALA A 655 -3.52 -18.12 -20.42
CA ALA A 655 -3.03 -16.97 -21.18
C ALA A 655 -1.54 -17.14 -21.55
N VAL A 656 -1.13 -16.51 -22.66
CA VAL A 656 0.26 -16.49 -23.13
C VAL A 656 1.14 -15.70 -22.14
N GLU A 657 2.42 -16.04 -22.03
CA GLU A 657 3.36 -15.38 -21.11
C GLU A 657 3.86 -14.00 -21.58
N ASN A 658 2.97 -13.13 -22.06
CA ASN A 658 3.28 -11.75 -22.45
C ASN A 658 2.77 -10.71 -21.44
N GLU A 659 3.21 -9.46 -21.63
CA GLU A 659 2.64 -8.29 -20.97
C GLU A 659 1.27 -7.93 -21.61
N PRO A 660 0.31 -7.37 -20.85
CA PRO A 660 -0.94 -6.83 -21.40
C PRO A 660 -0.69 -5.77 -22.48
N SER A 661 -1.52 -5.75 -23.52
CA SER A 661 -1.37 -4.84 -24.66
C SER A 661 -2.00 -3.45 -24.46
N ALA A 662 -2.66 -3.20 -23.32
CA ALA A 662 -3.26 -1.90 -23.01
C ALA A 662 -2.18 -0.86 -22.66
N GLU A 663 -2.44 0.40 -23.02
CA GLU A 663 -1.45 1.48 -22.92
C GLU A 663 -1.00 1.76 -21.48
N LEU A 664 0.29 2.08 -21.32
CA LEU A 664 0.93 2.41 -20.06
C LEU A 664 1.20 3.92 -19.97
N GLY A 665 0.69 4.54 -18.91
CA GLY A 665 0.89 5.96 -18.64
C GLY A 665 0.18 6.41 -17.37
N TYR A 666 0.77 7.39 -16.69
CA TYR A 666 0.22 8.04 -15.50
C TYR A 666 -1.20 8.61 -15.73
N ALA A 667 -1.48 9.09 -16.95
CA ALA A 667 -2.77 9.70 -17.32
C ALA A 667 -3.95 8.70 -17.43
N HIS A 668 -3.75 7.40 -17.13
CA HIS A 668 -4.84 6.45 -16.98
C HIS A 668 -5.77 6.87 -15.83
N ASN A 669 -7.07 6.68 -16.01
CA ASN A 669 -8.11 6.88 -14.99
C ASN A 669 -9.01 5.64 -14.95
N ALA A 670 -9.31 5.14 -13.75
CA ALA A 670 -10.25 4.04 -13.57
C ALA A 670 -11.69 4.49 -13.88
N THR A 671 -12.57 3.53 -14.19
CA THR A 671 -14.00 3.76 -14.45
C THR A 671 -14.86 3.16 -13.33
N GLY A 672 -15.70 3.97 -12.70
CA GLY A 672 -16.59 3.56 -11.61
C GLY A 672 -16.55 4.55 -10.46
N ILE A 673 -16.91 4.09 -9.26
CA ILE A 673 -16.73 4.87 -8.03
C ILE A 673 -15.26 4.78 -7.59
N GLN A 674 -14.64 5.91 -7.26
CA GLN A 674 -13.36 5.92 -6.52
C GLN A 674 -13.63 5.95 -5.01
N LEU A 675 -13.16 4.94 -4.29
CA LEU A 675 -13.25 4.85 -2.83
C LEU A 675 -12.08 5.58 -2.16
N ASN A 676 -12.34 6.16 -0.97
CA ASN A 676 -11.38 6.88 -0.13
C ASN A 676 -10.75 8.12 -0.82
N VAL A 677 -11.57 8.85 -1.59
CA VAL A 677 -11.12 9.97 -2.43
C VAL A 677 -10.36 11.06 -1.67
N MET A 678 -9.24 11.49 -2.28
CA MET A 678 -8.36 12.52 -1.77
C MET A 678 -8.95 13.93 -1.77
N ASN A 679 -8.81 14.64 -0.65
CA ASN A 679 -9.16 16.06 -0.46
C ASN A 679 -10.56 16.44 -1.01
N ARG A 680 -11.55 15.57 -0.75
CA ARG A 680 -12.95 15.72 -1.17
C ARG A 680 -13.90 15.26 -0.07
N GLY A 681 -15.01 15.96 0.11
CA GLY A 681 -16.04 15.61 1.11
C GLY A 681 -17.05 14.55 0.62
N PRO A 682 -17.97 14.11 1.49
CA PRO A 682 -18.98 13.10 1.18
C PRO A 682 -20.13 13.63 0.30
N GLY A 683 -20.94 12.71 -0.25
CA GLY A 683 -22.20 13.04 -0.94
C GLY A 683 -22.12 13.17 -2.47
N TYR A 684 -20.98 12.82 -3.07
CA TYR A 684 -20.84 12.74 -4.54
C TYR A 684 -21.26 11.37 -5.09
N THR A 685 -21.52 11.30 -6.40
CA THR A 685 -21.96 10.09 -7.11
C THR A 685 -20.82 9.26 -7.71
N ASP A 686 -19.71 9.92 -8.04
CA ASP A 686 -18.50 9.36 -8.64
C ASP A 686 -17.44 8.92 -7.61
N THR A 687 -17.61 9.32 -6.34
CA THR A 687 -16.63 9.03 -5.29
C THR A 687 -17.28 8.73 -3.94
N LYS A 688 -16.58 7.98 -3.09
CA LYS A 688 -16.96 7.70 -1.70
C LYS A 688 -15.80 8.02 -0.76
N THR A 689 -16.07 8.76 0.30
CA THR A 689 -15.15 8.97 1.43
C THR A 689 -15.22 7.79 2.39
N VAL A 690 -14.21 7.61 3.25
CA VAL A 690 -14.27 6.58 4.30
C VAL A 690 -15.47 6.75 5.24
N ALA A 691 -15.87 7.98 5.58
CA ALA A 691 -17.04 8.24 6.44
C ALA A 691 -18.40 7.88 5.80
N GLU A 692 -18.44 7.56 4.49
CA GLU A 692 -19.61 7.00 3.81
C GLU A 692 -19.60 5.46 3.74
N MET A 693 -18.49 4.81 4.12
CA MET A 693 -18.47 3.36 4.37
C MET A 693 -19.28 3.04 5.62
N ARG A 694 -19.68 1.77 5.76
CA ARG A 694 -20.49 1.29 6.88
C ARG A 694 -19.89 0.01 7.45
N ALA A 695 -19.65 -0.03 8.75
CA ALA A 695 -19.18 -1.25 9.43
C ALA A 695 -20.28 -2.31 9.50
N LEU A 696 -19.90 -3.59 9.47
CA LEU A 696 -20.85 -4.66 9.76
C LEU A 696 -21.28 -4.65 11.24
N PRO A 697 -22.55 -4.97 11.57
CA PRO A 697 -23.07 -4.96 12.95
C PRO A 697 -22.44 -5.97 13.95
N ILE A 698 -21.39 -6.68 13.56
CA ILE A 698 -20.59 -7.50 14.46
C ILE A 698 -19.68 -6.65 15.36
N TYR A 699 -19.24 -5.47 14.89
CA TYR A 699 -18.33 -4.59 15.63
C TYR A 699 -19.01 -3.76 16.72
N ASP A 700 -20.33 -3.64 16.64
CA ASP A 700 -21.18 -2.93 17.61
C ASP A 700 -21.17 -3.61 19.02
N LYS A 701 -20.47 -4.74 19.16
CA LYS A 701 -20.27 -5.51 20.40
C LYS A 701 -18.80 -5.84 20.70
N VAL A 702 -17.85 -5.24 19.98
CA VAL A 702 -16.41 -5.49 20.18
C VAL A 702 -15.82 -4.40 21.08
N SER A 703 -15.43 -4.78 22.30
CA SER A 703 -14.95 -3.84 23.32
C SER A 703 -13.82 -2.93 22.83
N GLY A 704 -14.03 -1.62 22.96
CA GLY A 704 -13.21 -0.55 22.39
C GLY A 704 -13.87 0.23 21.24
N ILE A 705 -14.77 -0.41 20.50
CA ILE A 705 -15.37 0.09 19.24
C ILE A 705 -16.87 -0.21 19.15
N ASP A 706 -17.50 -0.65 20.24
CA ASP A 706 -18.90 -1.04 20.34
C ASP A 706 -19.88 0.15 20.37
N ASP A 707 -21.18 -0.15 20.54
CA ASP A 707 -22.27 0.84 20.57
C ASP A 707 -22.06 1.98 21.59
N ASP A 708 -21.33 1.78 22.69
CA ASP A 708 -21.10 2.86 23.66
C ASP A 708 -20.24 3.99 23.06
N THR A 709 -19.40 3.70 22.07
CA THR A 709 -18.66 4.73 21.29
C THR A 709 -19.59 5.60 20.42
N LEU A 710 -20.78 5.08 20.08
CA LEU A 710 -21.77 5.72 19.21
C LEU A 710 -22.81 6.55 19.97
N LYS A 711 -22.74 6.61 21.31
CA LYS A 711 -23.61 7.47 22.13
C LYS A 711 -23.58 8.95 21.68
N PRO A 712 -24.63 9.76 21.86
CA PRO A 712 -24.74 11.07 21.22
C PRO A 712 -23.55 12.03 21.48
N GLU A 713 -23.11 12.14 22.74
CA GLU A 713 -21.99 12.98 23.17
C GLU A 713 -20.89 12.10 23.79
N ALA A 714 -19.63 12.31 23.40
CA ALA A 714 -18.48 11.66 24.02
C ALA A 714 -18.19 12.23 25.42
N ASP A 715 -17.51 11.46 26.28
CA ASP A 715 -17.16 11.93 27.64
C ASP A 715 -16.00 12.93 27.61
N TYR A 716 -15.04 12.70 26.71
CA TYR A 716 -13.90 13.58 26.46
C TYR A 716 -13.84 13.94 24.98
N LYS A 717 -13.54 15.20 24.70
CA LYS A 717 -13.40 15.75 23.36
C LYS A 717 -12.11 16.56 23.27
N PHE A 718 -11.23 16.17 22.35
CA PHE A 718 -10.02 16.93 22.04
C PHE A 718 -10.08 17.41 20.59
N TYR A 719 -9.56 18.61 20.36
CA TYR A 719 -9.28 19.08 19.02
C TYR A 719 -7.78 18.88 18.77
N VAL A 720 -7.43 18.16 17.71
CA VAL A 720 -6.05 17.89 17.29
C VAL A 720 -5.85 18.58 15.95
N TYR A 721 -5.36 19.81 15.99
CA TYR A 721 -5.23 20.68 14.82
C TYR A 721 -3.77 20.87 14.42
N TYR A 722 -3.52 20.98 13.13
CA TYR A 722 -2.18 21.15 12.59
C TYR A 722 -2.20 21.86 11.23
N ASP A 723 -1.01 22.36 10.87
CA ASP A 723 -0.58 22.71 9.53
C ASP A 723 0.95 22.52 9.50
N PHE A 724 1.58 22.74 8.37
CA PHE A 724 3.01 23.01 8.31
C PHE A 724 3.25 24.43 8.84
N TYR A 725 3.66 24.56 10.12
CA TYR A 725 3.84 25.88 10.72
C TYR A 725 5.21 26.47 10.40
N ARG A 726 5.21 27.73 9.92
CA ARG A 726 6.41 28.46 9.50
C ARG A 726 7.17 29.10 10.68
N LYS A 727 7.68 28.25 11.57
CA LYS A 727 8.42 28.65 12.77
C LYS A 727 9.92 28.44 12.62
N ASP A 728 10.69 29.15 13.44
CA ASP A 728 12.10 28.80 13.63
C ASP A 728 12.21 27.51 14.46
N ASN A 729 12.88 26.50 13.92
CA ASN A 729 13.03 25.19 14.54
C ASN A 729 14.52 25.01 14.89
N PRO A 730 14.91 25.19 16.17
CA PRO A 730 16.32 25.28 16.58
C PRO A 730 17.09 23.96 16.44
N GLU A 731 16.40 22.83 16.26
CA GLU A 731 17.02 21.53 15.96
C GLU A 731 17.71 21.53 14.58
N PHE A 732 17.19 22.31 13.62
CA PHE A 732 17.74 22.47 12.27
C PHE A 732 18.38 23.84 12.01
N HIS A 733 17.92 24.88 12.73
CA HIS A 733 18.29 26.28 12.52
C HIS A 733 18.67 27.01 13.82
N HIS A 734 19.67 26.49 14.55
CA HIS A 734 20.12 27.09 15.80
C HIS A 734 20.57 28.57 15.62
N SER A 735 19.96 29.50 16.37
CA SER A 735 20.13 30.96 16.25
C SER A 735 21.58 31.44 16.17
N ASP A 736 22.45 30.83 16.99
CA ASP A 736 23.86 31.24 17.13
C ASP A 736 24.69 30.95 15.87
N TYR A 737 24.20 30.08 14.98
CA TYR A 737 24.84 29.73 13.70
C TYR A 737 24.06 30.25 12.49
N TYR A 738 22.75 30.46 12.64
CA TYR A 738 21.84 30.89 11.58
C TYR A 738 21.17 32.22 11.94
N GLY A 739 21.71 33.33 11.43
CA GLY A 739 21.21 34.68 11.69
C GLY A 739 19.87 34.98 11.01
N MET A 740 18.78 34.39 11.51
CA MET A 740 17.40 34.55 11.04
C MET A 740 17.03 36.03 10.81
N ASP A 741 17.33 36.90 11.79
CA ASP A 741 17.06 38.35 11.74
C ASP A 741 17.79 39.13 10.63
N THR A 742 18.76 38.52 9.92
CA THR A 742 19.66 39.23 9.01
C THR A 742 19.76 38.69 7.59
N ASN A 743 19.65 37.37 7.37
CA ASN A 743 19.94 36.77 6.06
C ASN A 743 19.04 35.58 5.66
N VAL A 744 18.15 35.09 6.51
CA VAL A 744 17.23 34.00 6.13
C VAL A 744 15.98 34.60 5.48
N THR A 745 15.93 34.55 4.15
CA THR A 745 14.80 35.07 3.36
C THR A 745 13.53 34.24 3.60
N LYS A 746 12.36 34.72 3.13
CA LYS A 746 11.09 34.07 3.47
C LYS A 746 10.99 32.62 2.98
N GLU A 747 11.69 32.32 1.90
CA GLU A 747 11.79 31.02 1.23
C GLU A 747 12.63 29.99 2.00
N ASN A 748 13.50 30.42 2.91
CA ASN A 748 14.54 29.56 3.51
C ASN A 748 14.19 28.98 4.90
N ILE A 749 13.02 29.29 5.46
CA ILE A 749 12.56 28.69 6.72
C ILE A 749 11.79 27.40 6.42
N LEU A 750 12.30 26.28 6.94
CA LEU A 750 11.63 25.00 6.93
C LEU A 750 10.32 25.09 7.73
N TYR A 751 9.21 24.72 7.11
CA TYR A 751 7.94 24.61 7.81
C TYR A 751 7.92 23.29 8.60
N THR A 752 7.58 23.33 9.89
CA THR A 752 7.51 22.13 10.73
C THR A 752 6.03 21.79 11.02
N PRO A 753 5.53 20.60 10.67
CA PRO A 753 4.22 20.13 11.09
C PRO A 753 4.21 19.80 12.59
N GLN A 754 3.17 20.24 13.30
CA GLN A 754 3.06 20.07 14.76
C GLN A 754 1.60 19.87 15.17
N LEU A 755 1.33 19.03 16.17
CA LEU A 755 -0.03 18.82 16.69
C LEU A 755 -0.32 19.84 17.80
N ASN A 756 -1.38 20.63 17.65
CA ASN A 756 -1.71 21.78 18.50
C ASN A 756 -0.49 22.71 18.71
N HIS A 757 0.28 22.93 17.65
CA HIS A 757 1.53 23.67 17.64
C HIS A 757 2.69 23.10 18.52
N ILE A 758 2.60 21.84 18.96
CA ILE A 758 3.61 21.15 19.76
C ILE A 758 4.21 19.99 18.96
N SER A 759 5.53 19.93 18.87
CA SER A 759 6.25 18.74 18.39
C SER A 759 6.45 17.74 19.54
N LEU A 760 6.09 16.47 19.33
CA LEU A 760 6.45 15.41 20.27
C LEU A 760 7.98 15.27 20.37
N LYS A 761 8.47 15.19 21.60
CA LYS A 761 9.81 14.71 21.94
C LYS A 761 9.68 13.33 22.58
N PHE A 762 10.42 12.34 22.11
CA PHE A 762 10.56 11.07 22.84
C PHE A 762 11.42 11.26 24.11
N PRO A 763 11.06 10.64 25.25
CA PRO A 763 11.90 10.62 26.46
C PRO A 763 13.09 9.67 26.31
N ALA A 764 14.13 9.84 27.14
CA ALA A 764 15.28 8.91 27.13
C ALA A 764 14.92 7.52 27.70
N VAL A 765 14.00 7.49 28.67
CA VAL A 765 13.41 6.27 29.27
C VAL A 765 12.24 5.77 28.43
N ALA A 766 11.85 4.49 28.54
CA ALA A 766 10.62 3.99 27.89
C ALA A 766 9.39 4.16 28.80
N LEU A 767 8.39 4.95 28.37
CA LEU A 767 7.25 5.38 29.19
C LEU A 767 6.56 4.24 29.95
N LEU A 768 6.10 3.21 29.26
CA LEU A 768 5.30 2.13 29.84
C LEU A 768 6.06 1.24 30.85
N PRO A 769 7.26 0.69 30.55
CA PRO A 769 8.01 -0.12 31.52
C PRO A 769 8.67 0.70 32.63
N GLN A 770 9.02 1.97 32.38
CA GLN A 770 9.67 2.83 33.37
C GLN A 770 8.72 3.87 34.00
N ARG A 771 7.39 3.71 33.88
CA ARG A 771 6.38 4.65 34.41
C ARG A 771 6.57 5.05 35.88
N HIS A 772 7.07 4.11 36.69
CA HIS A 772 7.44 4.32 38.10
C HIS A 772 8.59 5.33 38.35
N GLN A 773 9.24 5.84 37.29
CA GLN A 773 10.31 6.82 37.30
C GLN A 773 9.84 8.19 36.78
N LEU A 774 8.58 8.28 36.33
CA LEU A 774 7.99 9.48 35.74
C LEU A 774 7.19 10.26 36.81
N THR A 775 7.12 11.57 36.62
CA THR A 775 6.13 12.45 37.22
C THR A 775 5.30 13.08 36.09
N ASP A 776 4.04 13.41 36.33
CA ASP A 776 3.22 14.05 35.28
C ASP A 776 3.75 15.46 34.90
N GLU A 777 4.68 16.03 35.67
CA GLU A 777 5.44 17.26 35.36
C GLU A 777 6.33 17.13 34.12
N LEU A 778 6.69 15.91 33.70
CA LEU A 778 7.39 15.66 32.44
C LEU A 778 6.49 15.87 31.21
N PHE A 779 5.16 15.80 31.38
CA PHE A 779 4.20 15.83 30.28
C PHE A 779 3.69 17.23 29.95
N CYS A 780 3.38 17.46 28.68
CA CYS A 780 2.89 18.74 28.18
C CYS A 780 1.64 18.60 27.30
N ASN A 781 0.86 19.67 27.22
CA ASN A 781 -0.17 19.91 26.22
C ASN A 781 -0.45 21.43 26.12
N GLU A 782 -1.33 21.84 25.19
CA GLU A 782 -1.72 23.24 24.98
C GLU A 782 -2.10 23.98 26.28
N THR A 783 -2.77 23.29 27.22
CA THR A 783 -3.22 23.90 28.48
C THR A 783 -2.10 24.05 29.50
N THR A 784 -1.22 23.05 29.67
CA THR A 784 -0.13 23.16 30.65
C THR A 784 0.95 24.16 30.22
N LEU A 785 1.24 24.26 28.92
CA LEU A 785 2.17 25.24 28.38
C LEU A 785 1.62 26.68 28.48
N ALA A 786 0.33 26.88 28.17
CA ALA A 786 -0.32 28.18 28.37
C ALA A 786 -0.32 28.62 29.85
N GLN A 787 -0.48 27.70 30.79
CA GLN A 787 -0.36 27.98 32.23
C GLN A 787 1.06 28.37 32.67
N GLN A 788 2.09 27.93 31.94
CA GLN A 788 3.48 28.34 32.13
C GLN A 788 3.82 29.68 31.43
N GLY A 789 2.86 30.29 30.71
CA GLY A 789 3.06 31.51 29.93
C GLY A 789 3.71 31.26 28.55
N ILE A 790 3.76 30.00 28.10
CA ILE A 790 4.36 29.60 26.83
C ILE A 790 3.27 29.58 25.76
N ASP A 791 3.20 30.63 24.93
CA ASP A 791 2.36 30.64 23.73
C ASP A 791 3.04 29.85 22.60
N CYS A 792 2.55 28.65 22.35
CA CYS A 792 3.03 27.80 21.27
C CYS A 792 2.57 28.23 19.88
N ARG A 793 1.66 29.19 19.70
CA ARG A 793 1.31 29.67 18.35
C ARG A 793 2.48 30.45 17.74
N GLU A 794 3.06 31.36 18.52
CA GLU A 794 4.16 32.23 18.12
C GLU A 794 5.53 31.52 18.16
N GLN A 795 5.80 30.68 19.18
CA GLN A 795 7.11 30.04 19.36
C GLN A 795 7.11 28.54 19.05
N PHE A 796 8.31 27.96 18.87
CA PHE A 796 8.47 26.53 18.63
C PHE A 796 8.44 25.74 19.96
N CYS A 797 7.37 25.00 20.19
CA CYS A 797 7.23 24.11 21.34
C CYS A 797 7.60 22.66 20.98
N LYS A 798 8.46 22.03 21.80
CA LYS A 798 8.84 20.62 21.68
C LYS A 798 8.98 19.97 23.07
N CYS A 799 8.15 18.98 23.37
CA CYS A 799 8.07 18.35 24.71
C CYS A 799 7.34 16.99 24.66
N HIS A 800 7.20 16.31 25.80
CA HIS A 800 6.47 15.04 25.88
C HIS A 800 4.96 15.30 25.81
N HIS A 801 4.43 15.42 24.59
CA HIS A 801 3.03 15.77 24.33
C HIS A 801 2.12 14.60 24.71
N VAL A 802 1.38 14.71 25.81
CA VAL A 802 0.50 13.66 26.33
C VAL A 802 -0.91 14.17 26.61
N LEU A 803 -1.90 13.42 26.12
CA LEU A 803 -3.31 13.56 26.49
C LEU A 803 -3.67 12.39 27.43
N GLN A 804 -3.99 12.67 28.69
CA GLN A 804 -4.45 11.64 29.64
C GLN A 804 -5.98 11.53 29.60
N VAL A 805 -6.49 10.30 29.53
CA VAL A 805 -7.92 9.97 29.51
C VAL A 805 -8.25 8.87 30.53
N PRO A 806 -9.40 8.90 31.21
CA PRO A 806 -9.80 7.82 32.10
C PRO A 806 -10.03 6.51 31.34
N LEU A 807 -9.82 5.39 32.03
CA LEU A 807 -10.17 4.06 31.55
C LEU A 807 -11.69 3.97 31.30
N ASN A 808 -12.07 3.37 30.17
CA ASN A 808 -13.44 3.21 29.67
C ASN A 808 -14.18 4.53 29.35
N ALA A 809 -13.47 5.65 29.24
CA ALA A 809 -14.06 6.90 28.74
C ALA A 809 -14.18 6.86 27.21
N VAL A 810 -15.30 7.31 26.65
CA VAL A 810 -15.45 7.50 25.20
C VAL A 810 -14.78 8.82 24.82
N VAL A 811 -13.76 8.73 23.98
CA VAL A 811 -12.93 9.84 23.52
C VAL A 811 -13.29 10.18 22.09
N GLU A 812 -13.58 11.45 21.81
CA GLU A 812 -13.72 11.99 20.47
C GLU A 812 -12.51 12.87 20.14
N LEU A 813 -11.80 12.55 19.05
CA LEU A 813 -10.75 13.39 18.48
C LEU A 813 -11.29 14.06 17.22
N ILE A 814 -11.41 15.38 17.25
CA ILE A 814 -11.69 16.20 16.06
C ILE A 814 -10.34 16.62 15.50
N ILE A 815 -9.89 15.89 14.47
CA ILE A 815 -8.62 16.13 13.81
C ILE A 815 -8.85 17.16 12.69
N VAL A 816 -8.01 18.20 12.62
CA VAL A 816 -8.21 19.36 11.73
C VAL A 816 -6.93 19.65 10.93
N ASP A 817 -7.08 19.75 9.62
CA ASP A 817 -6.07 20.23 8.69
C ASP A 817 -6.40 21.68 8.30
N GLU A 818 -5.56 22.64 8.68
CA GLU A 818 -5.85 24.07 8.45
C GLU A 818 -5.66 24.49 6.96
N GLY A 819 -4.95 23.69 6.15
CA GLY A 819 -4.84 23.84 4.69
C GLY A 819 -4.04 25.06 4.18
N PHE A 820 -3.36 25.81 5.04
CA PHE A 820 -2.58 26.98 4.64
C PHE A 820 -1.35 26.64 3.80
N THR A 821 -0.87 25.39 3.84
CA THR A 821 0.40 25.00 3.21
C THR A 821 0.30 23.71 2.40
N PHE A 822 0.95 23.71 1.23
CA PHE A 822 1.21 22.57 0.34
C PHE A 822 0.01 21.82 -0.28
N TYR A 823 -1.24 22.03 0.16
CA TYR A 823 -2.45 21.25 -0.23
C TYR A 823 -2.43 19.81 0.32
N ALA A 824 -1.74 19.59 1.45
CA ALA A 824 -1.35 18.26 1.92
C ALA A 824 -2.52 17.44 2.49
N ASN A 825 -2.44 16.11 2.43
CA ASN A 825 -3.29 15.24 3.23
C ASN A 825 -2.42 14.45 4.21
N HIS A 826 -2.96 14.12 5.38
CA HIS A 826 -2.21 13.44 6.43
C HIS A 826 -2.96 12.19 6.92
N PRO A 827 -2.44 10.97 6.68
CA PRO A 827 -2.91 9.78 7.37
C PRO A 827 -2.46 9.84 8.83
N PHE A 828 -3.39 9.60 9.75
CA PHE A 828 -3.14 9.48 11.19
C PHE A 828 -3.42 8.05 11.66
N HIS A 829 -2.46 7.48 12.39
CA HIS A 829 -2.58 6.16 13.00
C HIS A 829 -2.73 6.27 14.53
N LEU A 830 -3.53 5.39 15.15
CA LEU A 830 -3.66 5.21 16.60
C LEU A 830 -3.21 3.81 17.04
N HIS A 831 -2.22 3.76 17.93
CA HIS A 831 -1.75 2.50 18.51
C HIS A 831 -2.73 1.90 19.54
N GLY A 832 -2.73 0.58 19.68
CA GLY A 832 -3.46 -0.17 20.71
C GLY A 832 -4.99 -0.15 20.61
N ASN A 833 -5.57 0.69 19.75
CA ASN A 833 -7.01 0.94 19.67
C ASN A 833 -7.41 1.31 18.24
N ALA A 834 -8.26 0.51 17.61
CA ALA A 834 -9.06 0.97 16.48
C ALA A 834 -10.13 1.99 16.94
N PHE A 835 -10.66 2.75 15.99
CA PHE A 835 -11.64 3.81 16.20
C PHE A 835 -12.74 3.79 15.14
N ARG A 836 -13.92 4.33 15.50
CA ARG A 836 -15.00 4.64 14.57
C ARG A 836 -14.73 5.98 13.87
N VAL A 837 -14.74 6.02 12.54
CA VAL A 837 -14.66 7.29 11.78
C VAL A 837 -16.06 7.88 11.66
N VAL A 838 -16.46 8.70 12.64
CA VAL A 838 -17.81 9.25 12.72
C VAL A 838 -18.03 10.48 11.84
N GLY A 839 -16.99 11.11 11.31
CA GLY A 839 -17.14 12.21 10.35
C GLY A 839 -15.88 12.46 9.55
N LEU A 840 -16.04 12.90 8.30
CA LEU A 840 -14.96 13.42 7.45
C LEU A 840 -15.59 14.42 6.49
N GLU A 841 -15.04 15.63 6.41
CA GLU A 841 -15.51 16.65 5.47
C GLU A 841 -14.43 17.68 5.17
N ARG A 842 -14.33 18.05 3.89
CA ARG A 842 -13.54 19.20 3.45
C ARG A 842 -14.43 20.43 3.37
N LEU A 843 -14.02 21.53 4.00
CA LEU A 843 -14.81 22.76 4.08
C LEU A 843 -14.35 23.84 3.11
N GLY A 844 -13.09 23.81 2.67
CA GLY A 844 -12.54 24.74 1.68
C GLY A 844 -11.10 24.44 1.33
N GLU A 845 -10.39 25.45 0.83
CA GLU A 845 -8.92 25.43 0.71
C GLU A 845 -8.24 25.69 2.07
N ASN A 846 -8.90 26.44 2.96
CA ASN A 846 -8.38 26.81 4.28
C ASN A 846 -9.49 26.75 5.35
N VAL A 847 -9.12 26.38 6.57
CA VAL A 847 -9.95 26.48 7.78
C VAL A 847 -9.12 27.00 8.94
N THR A 848 -9.75 27.49 10.01
CA THR A 848 -9.05 27.72 11.28
C THR A 848 -9.70 26.91 12.39
N ILE A 849 -8.90 26.54 13.39
CA ILE A 849 -9.40 25.85 14.57
C ILE A 849 -10.53 26.60 15.32
N GLU A 850 -10.56 27.94 15.30
CA GLU A 850 -11.66 28.73 15.85
C GLU A 850 -12.96 28.54 15.08
N MET A 851 -12.90 28.42 13.75
CA MET A 851 -14.07 28.11 12.92
C MET A 851 -14.59 26.70 13.21
N ILE A 852 -13.72 25.71 13.30
CA ILE A 852 -14.12 24.33 13.62
C ILE A 852 -14.75 24.25 15.03
N LYS A 853 -14.15 24.90 16.04
CA LYS A 853 -14.70 25.00 17.40
C LYS A 853 -16.09 25.68 17.42
N GLN A 854 -16.31 26.72 16.61
CA GLN A 854 -17.62 27.35 16.46
C GLN A 854 -18.65 26.44 15.77
N LEU A 855 -18.27 25.79 14.66
CA LEU A 855 -19.14 24.83 13.96
C LEU A 855 -19.55 23.68 14.88
N ASP A 856 -18.65 23.19 15.73
CA ASP A 856 -18.99 22.14 16.70
C ASP A 856 -19.91 22.64 17.81
N GLN A 857 -19.67 23.84 18.34
CA GLN A 857 -20.52 24.49 19.33
C GLN A 857 -21.97 24.67 18.83
N PHE A 858 -22.16 24.94 17.54
CA PHE A 858 -23.47 25.02 16.89
C PHE A 858 -24.00 23.67 16.36
N LYS A 859 -23.28 22.56 16.60
CA LYS A 859 -23.59 21.20 16.12
C LYS A 859 -23.74 21.09 14.60
N LEU A 860 -22.91 21.85 13.88
CA LEU A 860 -22.84 21.88 12.41
C LEU A 860 -21.80 20.92 11.83
N LEU A 861 -20.81 20.48 12.63
CA LEU A 861 -19.91 19.39 12.23
C LEU A 861 -20.69 18.07 12.13
N LYS A 862 -20.61 17.42 10.96
CA LYS A 862 -21.39 16.23 10.64
C LYS A 862 -20.84 15.01 11.38
N ARG A 863 -21.75 14.25 12.00
CA ARG A 863 -21.45 12.98 12.66
C ARG A 863 -22.43 11.90 12.18
N ASN A 864 -21.92 10.89 11.50
CA ASN A 864 -22.59 9.63 11.27
C ASN A 864 -22.37 8.72 12.49
N LEU A 865 -23.43 8.48 13.26
CA LEU A 865 -23.45 7.54 14.39
C LEU A 865 -24.23 6.25 14.05
N ILE A 866 -24.48 5.98 12.76
CA ILE A 866 -25.19 4.79 12.28
C ILE A 866 -24.20 3.91 11.49
N ASN A 867 -23.68 2.89 12.17
CA ASN A 867 -22.67 1.96 11.65
C ASN A 867 -21.42 2.64 11.03
N PRO A 868 -20.82 3.70 11.60
CA PRO A 868 -19.59 4.26 11.04
C PRO A 868 -18.49 3.20 10.99
N PRO A 869 -17.57 3.27 9.99
CA PRO A 869 -16.55 2.26 9.77
C PRO A 869 -15.57 2.24 10.95
N VAL A 870 -15.01 1.07 11.23
CA VAL A 870 -13.90 0.92 12.16
C VAL A 870 -12.60 0.94 11.36
N LYS A 871 -11.61 1.74 11.78
CA LYS A 871 -10.28 1.85 11.17
C LYS A 871 -9.23 2.07 12.27
N ASP A 872 -7.95 1.93 11.93
CA ASP A 872 -6.84 2.35 12.83
C ASP A 872 -5.90 3.36 12.18
N THR A 873 -5.98 3.54 10.86
CA THR A 873 -5.35 4.65 10.12
C THR A 873 -6.44 5.40 9.36
N VAL A 874 -6.44 6.74 9.38
CA VAL A 874 -7.39 7.54 8.59
C VAL A 874 -6.78 8.83 8.08
N THR A 875 -7.06 9.22 6.83
CA THR A 875 -6.65 10.56 6.34
C THR A 875 -7.55 11.67 6.86
N VAL A 876 -6.94 12.83 7.08
CA VAL A 876 -7.63 14.12 7.14
C VAL A 876 -7.53 14.80 5.77
N PRO A 877 -8.59 15.44 5.27
CA PRO A 877 -8.54 16.24 4.04
C PRO A 877 -8.04 17.67 4.31
N ASP A 878 -7.13 18.16 3.46
CA ASP A 878 -6.65 19.55 3.38
C ASP A 878 -7.79 20.58 3.53
N GLY A 879 -7.68 21.57 4.44
CA GLY A 879 -8.73 22.56 4.63
C GLY A 879 -10.05 21.93 5.12
N GLY A 880 -9.97 21.05 6.11
CA GLY A 880 -11.05 20.16 6.51
C GLY A 880 -10.87 19.49 7.88
N TYR A 881 -11.71 18.50 8.15
CA TYR A 881 -11.69 17.76 9.42
C TYR A 881 -12.05 16.29 9.25
N THR A 882 -11.53 15.46 10.16
CA THR A 882 -11.96 14.07 10.38
C THR A 882 -12.24 13.89 11.87
N ILE A 883 -13.39 13.30 12.22
CA ILE A 883 -13.79 13.02 13.60
C ILE A 883 -13.70 11.50 13.82
N ILE A 884 -12.90 11.09 14.79
CA ILE A 884 -12.79 9.70 15.21
C ILE A 884 -13.23 9.52 16.66
N ARG A 885 -13.76 8.34 16.98
CA ARG A 885 -14.16 7.95 18.34
C ARG A 885 -13.67 6.56 18.72
N PHE A 886 -13.23 6.41 19.96
CA PHE A 886 -12.90 5.12 20.57
C PHE A 886 -13.26 5.14 22.05
N GLU A 887 -13.52 3.98 22.64
CA GLU A 887 -13.51 3.82 24.09
C GLU A 887 -12.05 3.69 24.54
N ALA A 888 -11.65 4.38 25.60
CA ALA A 888 -10.32 4.27 26.19
C ALA A 888 -10.19 3.00 27.08
N TYR A 889 -10.45 1.82 26.50
CA TYR A 889 -10.59 0.54 27.21
C TYR A 889 -9.26 -0.18 27.53
N ASN A 890 -8.14 0.30 26.96
CA ASN A 890 -6.85 -0.41 26.93
C ASN A 890 -5.76 0.36 27.72
N PRO A 891 -5.52 0.05 29.01
CA PRO A 891 -4.60 0.82 29.85
C PRO A 891 -3.14 0.80 29.37
N GLY A 892 -2.58 1.98 29.09
CA GLY A 892 -1.21 2.10 28.60
C GLY A 892 -0.86 3.50 28.09
N TYR A 893 0.27 3.57 27.38
CA TYR A 893 0.71 4.75 26.64
C TYR A 893 0.70 4.41 25.15
N TRP A 894 -0.16 5.06 24.38
CA TRP A 894 -0.38 4.75 22.97
C TRP A 894 -0.02 5.94 22.08
N LEU A 895 0.81 5.71 21.07
CA LEU A 895 1.19 6.75 20.12
C LEU A 895 -0.01 7.07 19.19
N PHE A 896 -0.22 8.36 18.92
CA PHE A 896 -1.09 8.86 17.86
C PHE A 896 -0.26 9.78 16.98
N HIS A 897 -0.05 9.43 15.71
CA HIS A 897 0.91 10.11 14.84
C HIS A 897 0.48 10.18 13.39
N CYS A 898 1.02 11.14 12.65
CA CYS A 898 0.95 11.09 11.19
C CYS A 898 1.82 9.94 10.67
N HIS A 899 1.30 9.13 9.75
CA HIS A 899 1.98 7.93 9.26
C HIS A 899 3.01 8.20 8.13
N ILE A 900 3.13 9.45 7.70
CA ILE A 900 4.25 9.92 6.87
C ILE A 900 5.47 10.08 7.79
N GLU A 901 6.51 9.27 7.57
CA GLU A 901 7.62 9.08 8.52
C GLU A 901 8.38 10.38 8.79
N PHE A 902 8.55 11.19 7.75
CA PHE A 902 9.21 12.50 7.84
C PHE A 902 8.47 13.45 8.80
N HIS A 903 7.14 13.32 8.90
CA HIS A 903 6.34 14.12 9.83
C HIS A 903 6.38 13.53 11.25
N ALA A 904 6.31 12.20 11.38
CA ALA A 904 6.41 11.51 12.67
C ALA A 904 7.71 11.84 13.42
N GLU A 905 8.85 11.72 12.72
CA GLU A 905 10.20 11.88 13.31
C GLU A 905 10.56 13.33 13.68
N ILE A 906 9.89 14.34 13.10
CA ILE A 906 9.97 15.75 13.56
C ILE A 906 8.86 16.12 14.57
N GLY A 907 8.10 15.13 15.03
CA GLY A 907 7.19 15.24 16.16
C GLY A 907 5.74 15.58 15.81
N MET A 908 5.24 15.27 14.59
CA MET A 908 3.82 15.35 14.24
C MET A 908 3.03 14.18 14.88
N ALA A 909 3.06 14.15 16.21
CA ALA A 909 2.55 13.07 17.04
C ALA A 909 2.17 13.58 18.45
N LEU A 910 1.46 12.74 19.20
CA LEU A 910 1.23 12.85 20.63
C LEU A 910 1.02 11.46 21.23
N VAL A 911 0.99 11.34 22.56
CA VAL A 911 0.74 10.08 23.26
C VAL A 911 -0.58 10.17 24.02
N ILE A 912 -1.41 9.13 23.94
CA ILE A 912 -2.63 8.98 24.73
C ILE A 912 -2.30 8.08 25.93
N LYS A 913 -2.34 8.64 27.15
CA LYS A 913 -2.18 7.91 28.42
C LYS A 913 -3.57 7.45 28.86
N VAL A 914 -3.86 6.16 28.73
CA VAL A 914 -5.15 5.56 29.07
C VAL A 914 -5.10 5.00 30.48
N GLY A 915 -5.92 5.58 31.36
CA GLY A 915 -6.03 5.19 32.77
C GLY A 915 -4.80 5.53 33.62
N ASP A 916 -4.84 5.07 34.87
CA ASP A 916 -3.78 5.25 35.85
C ASP A 916 -2.81 4.05 35.87
N ASP A 917 -1.59 4.27 36.33
CA ASP A 917 -0.48 3.31 36.34
C ASP A 917 -0.77 1.95 37.01
N ASP A 918 -1.73 1.90 37.94
CA ASP A 918 -2.17 0.69 38.65
C ASP A 918 -3.18 -0.15 37.83
N LYS A 919 -3.79 0.43 36.80
CA LYS A 919 -4.65 -0.25 35.81
C LYS A 919 -3.84 -0.88 34.68
N MET A 920 -2.65 -0.34 34.40
CA MET A 920 -1.75 -0.83 33.37
C MET A 920 -1.16 -2.21 33.73
N VAL A 921 -1.04 -3.08 32.72
CA VAL A 921 -0.47 -4.44 32.85
C VAL A 921 0.89 -4.38 33.58
N PRO A 922 1.21 -5.30 34.52
CA PRO A 922 2.50 -5.31 35.19
C PRO A 922 3.68 -5.47 34.23
N VAL A 923 4.80 -4.82 34.52
CA VAL A 923 6.02 -4.89 33.70
C VAL A 923 6.55 -6.34 33.70
N PRO A 924 6.90 -6.94 32.54
CA PRO A 924 7.47 -8.27 32.49
C PRO A 924 8.77 -8.36 33.30
N ARG A 925 9.05 -9.55 33.86
CA ARG A 925 10.29 -9.76 34.62
C ARG A 925 11.51 -9.59 33.71
N ASN A 926 12.47 -8.80 34.15
CA ASN A 926 13.71 -8.47 33.42
C ASN A 926 13.47 -7.82 32.05
N PHE A 927 12.36 -7.08 31.88
CA PHE A 927 12.12 -6.30 30.66
C PHE A 927 13.19 -5.20 30.48
N PRO A 928 13.63 -4.88 29.24
CA PRO A 928 14.66 -3.87 29.01
C PRO A 928 14.30 -2.45 29.51
N THR A 929 15.32 -1.72 29.96
CA THR A 929 15.23 -0.33 30.44
C THR A 929 16.35 0.52 29.84
N CYS A 930 16.10 1.80 29.66
CA CYS A 930 16.97 2.79 29.00
C CYS A 930 16.87 4.15 29.70
N GLY A 931 17.76 5.10 29.36
CA GLY A 931 17.81 6.42 29.97
C GLY A 931 19.08 7.18 29.59
N ASP A 932 19.26 8.37 30.14
CA ASP A 932 20.41 9.23 29.84
C ASP A 932 21.73 8.68 30.42
N TYR A 933 22.77 8.63 29.59
CA TYR A 933 24.12 8.21 29.97
C TYR A 933 24.91 9.35 30.63
N VAL A 934 24.40 9.88 31.75
CA VAL A 934 25.04 10.97 32.51
C VAL A 934 26.24 10.43 33.31
N PRO A 935 27.46 10.97 33.15
CA PRO A 935 28.60 10.61 33.99
C PRO A 935 28.39 11.02 35.45
N ASP A 936 28.63 10.12 36.41
CA ASP A 936 28.46 10.41 37.85
C ASP A 936 29.44 11.51 38.31
N SER A 937 28.91 12.67 38.70
CA SER A 937 29.66 13.91 38.88
C SER A 937 30.49 13.98 40.16
N ARG A 938 30.55 12.88 40.93
CA ARG A 938 31.14 12.81 42.29
C ARG A 938 32.67 12.80 42.32
N THR A 939 33.35 12.62 41.20
CA THR A 939 34.81 12.41 41.13
C THR A 939 35.68 13.65 41.36
N ASN A 940 35.10 14.82 41.64
CA ASN A 940 35.83 16.08 41.84
C ASN A 940 35.72 16.74 43.23
N LEU A 941 34.96 16.18 44.18
CA LEU A 941 34.74 16.79 45.51
C LEU A 941 34.75 15.79 46.68
N GLU A 942 35.73 14.89 46.75
CA GLU A 942 36.03 14.20 48.02
C GLU A 942 37.54 13.99 48.21
N THR A 943 38.11 14.65 49.23
CA THR A 943 39.52 14.51 49.60
C THR A 943 39.75 13.19 50.31
N SER A 944 40.59 12.32 49.73
CA SER A 944 40.80 10.95 50.19
C SER A 944 41.35 10.85 51.62
N PRO A 945 40.70 10.07 52.51
CA PRO A 945 41.37 9.45 53.65
C PRO A 945 42.29 8.29 53.17
N PRO A 946 43.23 7.80 53.99
CA PRO A 946 44.14 6.72 53.60
C PRO A 946 43.44 5.37 53.39
N ILE A 947 44.04 4.53 52.54
CA ILE A 947 43.59 3.16 52.26
C ILE A 947 44.07 2.23 53.39
N ASP A 948 43.15 1.67 54.17
CA ASP A 948 43.41 0.48 54.99
C ASP A 948 43.19 -0.80 54.17
N ILE A 949 44.10 -1.77 54.28
CA ILE A 949 44.09 -3.03 53.53
C ILE A 949 43.83 -4.22 54.48
N PRO A 950 42.72 -4.94 54.33
CA PRO A 950 42.53 -6.27 54.91
C PRO A 950 42.61 -7.38 53.85
N GLY A 951 43.43 -8.40 54.11
CA GLY A 951 43.48 -9.61 53.28
C GLY A 951 42.39 -10.63 53.60
N SER A 952 41.97 -11.35 52.55
CA SER A 952 41.27 -12.66 52.54
C SER A 952 41.93 -13.72 53.46
N PRO A 953 41.30 -14.86 53.87
CA PRO A 953 39.93 -15.36 53.56
C PRO A 953 39.11 -15.83 54.80
N THR A 954 37.82 -16.18 54.60
CA THR A 954 37.24 -17.47 55.08
C THR A 954 35.86 -17.76 54.43
N THR A 955 35.33 -18.98 54.60
CA THR A 955 34.22 -19.54 53.80
C THR A 955 33.13 -20.26 54.64
N SER A 956 32.02 -20.62 53.97
CA SER A 956 30.98 -21.63 54.32
C SER A 956 29.74 -21.20 55.16
N ALA A 957 28.57 -21.13 54.48
CA ALA A 957 27.35 -22.00 54.60
C ALA A 957 26.68 -22.30 55.97
N PRO A 958 25.43 -22.84 56.03
CA PRO A 958 24.20 -22.69 55.19
C PRO A 958 22.91 -22.42 56.05
N PRO A 959 21.66 -22.34 55.48
CA PRO A 959 20.46 -21.84 56.19
C PRO A 959 19.33 -22.84 56.53
N THR A 960 18.43 -22.44 57.44
CA THR A 960 17.06 -22.99 57.72
C THR A 960 16.13 -21.83 58.15
N ARG A 961 14.89 -21.65 57.65
CA ARG A 961 13.60 -22.31 58.01
C ARG A 961 13.17 -22.10 59.48
N ASP A 962 11.89 -21.88 59.84
CA ASP A 962 10.61 -21.87 59.08
C ASP A 962 9.48 -21.08 59.84
N THR A 963 8.27 -20.97 59.27
CA THR A 963 6.94 -20.64 59.89
C THR A 963 6.80 -19.31 60.68
N SER A 964 5.94 -18.32 60.37
CA SER A 964 4.50 -18.24 60.02
C SER A 964 3.52 -18.12 61.21
N THR A 965 2.79 -16.98 61.30
CA THR A 965 1.34 -16.91 61.62
C THR A 965 0.77 -15.52 61.25
N ARG A 966 -0.56 -15.37 61.19
CA ARG A 966 -1.31 -14.17 60.74
C ARG A 966 -2.06 -13.46 61.90
N ASN A 967 -2.73 -12.34 61.55
CA ASN A 967 -3.89 -11.71 62.21
C ASN A 967 -3.60 -10.72 63.36
N LEU A 968 -4.44 -9.71 63.65
CA LEU A 968 -5.28 -8.84 62.79
C LEU A 968 -5.78 -7.64 63.65
N ALA A 969 -6.01 -6.47 63.03
CA ALA A 969 -7.00 -5.42 63.38
C ALA A 969 -7.22 -4.91 64.85
N THR A 970 -7.20 -3.58 65.00
CA THR A 970 -7.98 -2.72 65.95
C THR A 970 -7.80 -2.89 67.48
N GLY A 971 -7.92 -1.85 68.32
CA GLY A 971 -8.08 -0.40 68.08
C GLY A 971 -8.73 0.35 69.27
N LEU A 972 -8.67 1.69 69.27
CA LEU A 972 -9.41 2.62 70.15
C LEU A 972 -8.91 2.78 71.63
N PRO A 973 -9.36 3.78 72.44
CA PRO A 973 -8.49 4.91 72.79
C PRO A 973 -8.53 5.32 74.30
N PHE A 974 -7.99 6.50 74.64
CA PHE A 974 -8.43 7.57 75.59
C PHE A 974 -7.20 8.50 75.86
N ILE A 975 -7.22 9.79 76.24
CA ILE A 975 -8.09 10.99 76.16
C ILE A 975 -7.58 11.96 77.27
N ILE A 976 -7.54 13.30 77.03
CA ILE A 976 -7.31 14.39 78.03
C ILE A 976 -5.87 14.43 78.65
N LEU A 977 -5.12 15.54 78.88
CA LEU A 977 -5.17 17.02 78.69
C LEU A 977 -3.70 17.58 78.87
N MET A 978 -3.26 18.86 78.84
CA MET A 978 -3.76 20.23 78.58
C MET A 978 -2.57 21.22 78.30
N LEU A 979 -2.88 22.48 77.95
CA LEU A 979 -2.15 23.75 78.19
C LEU A 979 -0.87 24.16 77.40
N THR A 980 -1.07 25.26 76.65
CA THR A 980 -0.29 26.51 76.51
C THR A 980 0.72 26.78 75.37
N MET A 981 0.46 27.94 74.71
CA MET A 981 1.29 28.81 73.85
C MET A 981 1.90 28.19 72.58
N LEU A 982 1.43 28.53 71.37
CA LEU A 982 1.57 29.80 70.62
C LEU A 982 3.03 30.26 70.38
N GLN A 983 3.47 30.18 69.12
CA GLN A 983 3.50 31.36 68.25
C GLN A 983 3.51 30.97 66.75
N LEU A 984 3.12 31.91 65.88
CA LEU A 984 3.25 31.83 64.42
C LEU A 984 4.57 32.51 64.00
N VAL A 985 5.03 32.28 62.75
CA VAL A 985 5.24 33.30 61.69
C VAL A 985 6.26 32.85 60.61
N SER A 986 5.87 33.11 59.34
CA SER A 986 6.67 33.24 58.10
C SER A 986 7.64 32.16 57.60
N MET A 987 7.31 31.68 56.40
CA MET A 987 8.10 31.81 55.15
C MET A 987 9.62 31.58 55.20
N ARG A 988 10.05 30.55 54.48
CA ARG A 988 10.73 30.79 53.20
C ARG A 988 10.33 29.77 52.15
#